data_AF-A0AAJ2KUD4-F1
#
_entry.id   AF-A0AAJ2KUD4-F1
#
_cell.length_a   1.000
_cell.length_b   1.000
_cell.length_c   1.000
_cell.angle_alpha   90.00
_cell.angle_beta   90.00
_cell.angle_gamma   90.00
#
_symmetry.space_group_name_H-M   'P 1'
#
loop_
_entity.id
_entity.type
_entity.pdbx_description
1 polymer ?
#
loop_
_entity_poly.entity_id
_entity_poly.type
_entity_poly.pdbx_seq_one_letter_code
_entity_poly.pdbx_strand_id
1 'polypeptide(L)'
;MLNNGYFSFVLHAHLPYVRHEEENRLEERWLFEAMTETYIPLLWSIESAEVKDGLTISFTPPLMEMLADPLMQERYVHYLLKTEELLRKEATYIEDHSSLNPSFKSIIPFYKKRYQKIRETFLKWDKNVLKAYKHFYEKGFITLMTSAATHAFLPYVKTEAALRSQIREGVQAFSRHFGFNPRGFWLPECAYAPGIDRVLMEEGIRYTFVDEHTILSADPKPEKGSGAPVYSPHGLVLFPRHTELSSKVWSSTLGYPGDPDYREFYRDIGYERDWDYIEDYVHEDGIRVDTGLKYYRVTGETEHKDAYNREWAEAKINTHAKHYLSSINQFREQHADQAYPPYVMVAPFDAELFGHWWFEGTEWIGQVLMGANEETTFISPETYLDRHFQDLETNHISYATWGRDGYGDVWLNPKNDYMYKHLHRIEQDLAAIVALHSQPTELEKRVIKQMIREWMLAVSSDWAFIVDGDSAVEYAKERFHLHVDRFDRLKNQMFTKQLTDAWVEKQESAFPFLSSIDENVFLSPHDSYVQTKSQEGTASEENKKGRTILMLSWEFPPMMVGGLSRHVFDLSRALVQDGHTVHVLTSSVNGYPQYEVNQGVHVHRLNGLQPEADSFFDWVGSLNVAMTLYAEKLSRTEKFDVIHAHDWLVGVAAKALKASLGVPLLATIHATEHGRNNGIHTELQYEINQKEWELTYEADRVVVCSDYMKEELMTIFSLPEEKLSVIPNGVDLDLVRSLRDSTVELESNEMFTVFSVGRMVKEKGFQTIIDAAEDLKHKGAPIRFVLAGKGPMLREFQEQVQRRQLDHHVVFLGFITDEERNDWFTKADAAIFPSLYEPFGIVALEGMAAGKPTIVSDVGGLSSIVQHGENGLKMIPGDKDSLAAQVMYLYNHPILREGIATQGLRDVKTKFDWGAIAKQTEREFEMCLASTLVVAN
;
A
#
# COMPACT_ATOMS: atom_id res chain seq x y z
N MET A 1 -22.54 38.38 6.73
CA MET A 1 -23.05 38.02 5.39
C MET A 1 -22.29 36.77 4.98
N LEU A 2 -22.97 35.70 4.57
CA LEU A 2 -22.27 34.53 4.03
C LEU A 2 -21.62 34.98 2.71
N ASN A 3 -20.31 34.82 2.60
CA ASN A 3 -19.61 35.08 1.34
C ASN A 3 -19.93 33.93 0.38
N ASN A 4 -20.50 34.24 -0.78
CA ASN A 4 -20.92 33.23 -1.76
C ASN A 4 -19.77 32.75 -2.66
N GLY A 5 -18.52 33.17 -2.40
CA GLY A 5 -17.36 32.60 -3.08
C GLY A 5 -16.01 33.08 -2.54
N TYR A 6 -14.98 32.27 -2.74
CA TYR A 6 -13.63 32.49 -2.25
C TYR A 6 -12.57 32.31 -3.34
N PHE A 7 -11.43 32.96 -3.17
CA PHE A 7 -10.24 32.77 -4.00
C PHE A 7 -9.08 32.21 -3.17
N SER A 8 -8.46 31.14 -3.63
CA SER A 8 -7.29 30.51 -3.01
C SER A 8 -6.12 30.58 -3.96
N PHE A 9 -5.12 31.39 -3.61
CA PHE A 9 -3.93 31.57 -4.41
C PHE A 9 -2.81 30.67 -3.89
N VAL A 10 -2.28 29.79 -4.75
CA VAL A 10 -1.36 28.71 -4.36
C VAL A 10 -0.06 28.82 -5.17
N LEU A 11 1.08 28.77 -4.48
CA LEU A 11 2.41 28.80 -5.09
C LEU A 11 3.17 27.52 -4.77
N HIS A 12 3.71 26.89 -5.80
CA HIS A 12 4.55 25.70 -5.68
C HIS A 12 6.03 26.07 -5.81
N ALA A 13 6.78 26.10 -4.71
CA ALA A 13 8.22 26.39 -4.72
C ALA A 13 9.04 25.10 -4.75
N HIS A 14 9.73 24.86 -5.87
CA HIS A 14 10.48 23.65 -6.10
C HIS A 14 11.74 23.87 -6.94
N LEU A 15 12.82 23.21 -6.52
CA LEU A 15 14.00 22.96 -7.35
C LEU A 15 14.51 21.54 -7.05
N PRO A 16 15.07 20.82 -8.04
CA PRO A 16 15.80 19.58 -7.79
C PRO A 16 16.94 19.81 -6.80
N TYR A 17 17.36 18.75 -6.12
CA TYR A 17 18.54 18.84 -5.26
C TYR A 17 19.81 19.02 -6.10
N VAL A 18 20.34 20.25 -6.18
CA VAL A 18 21.49 20.65 -7.02
C VAL A 18 22.69 21.13 -6.23
N ARG A 19 22.75 20.82 -4.92
CA ARG A 19 23.92 21.10 -4.07
C ARG A 19 25.09 20.17 -4.44
N HIS A 20 26.24 20.74 -4.78
CA HIS A 20 27.47 20.00 -5.08
C HIS A 20 28.58 20.28 -4.06
N GLU A 21 29.56 19.38 -3.98
CA GLU A 21 30.78 19.60 -3.17
C GLU A 21 31.69 20.61 -3.87
N GLU A 22 31.85 20.48 -5.19
CA GLU A 22 32.60 21.42 -6.02
C GLU A 22 31.95 22.81 -6.02
N GLU A 23 32.78 23.86 -6.03
CA GLU A 23 32.33 25.23 -6.22
C GLU A 23 31.98 25.50 -7.70
N ASN A 24 31.25 26.58 -7.95
CA ASN A 24 30.97 27.14 -9.28
C ASN A 24 30.18 26.28 -10.26
N ARG A 25 29.51 25.21 -9.81
CA ARG A 25 28.61 24.40 -10.65
C ARG A 25 27.45 25.25 -11.20
N LEU A 26 27.20 25.14 -12.50
CA LEU A 26 26.18 25.91 -13.21
C LEU A 26 24.79 25.77 -12.58
N GLU A 27 24.45 24.58 -12.08
CA GLU A 27 23.09 24.26 -11.64
C GLU A 27 22.75 24.84 -10.26
N GLU A 28 23.76 25.15 -9.42
CA GLU A 28 23.54 25.86 -8.15
C GLU A 28 23.00 27.27 -8.36
N ARG A 29 23.26 27.85 -9.53
CA ARG A 29 22.76 29.18 -9.88
C ARG A 29 21.24 29.22 -9.94
N TRP A 30 20.57 28.12 -10.28
CA TRP A 30 19.10 28.04 -10.28
C TRP A 30 18.54 28.39 -8.90
N LEU A 31 19.17 27.90 -7.82
CA LEU A 31 18.79 28.26 -6.46
C LEU A 31 19.04 29.73 -6.15
N PHE A 32 20.21 30.25 -6.52
CA PHE A 32 20.57 31.64 -6.23
C PHE A 32 19.69 32.64 -6.99
N GLU A 33 19.34 32.33 -8.23
CA GLU A 33 18.43 33.11 -9.06
C GLU A 33 17.02 33.07 -8.47
N ALA A 34 16.49 31.89 -8.12
CA ALA A 34 15.18 31.75 -7.48
C ALA A 34 15.11 32.49 -6.13
N MET A 35 16.16 32.45 -5.30
CA MET A 35 16.23 33.22 -4.05
C MET A 35 16.20 34.73 -4.29
N THR A 36 16.98 35.20 -5.27
CA THR A 36 17.18 36.63 -5.58
C THR A 36 15.94 37.23 -6.24
N GLU A 37 15.33 36.49 -7.15
CA GLU A 37 14.27 37.00 -8.00
C GLU A 37 12.87 36.70 -7.45
N THR A 38 12.69 35.57 -6.76
CA THR A 38 11.39 35.06 -6.31
C THR A 38 11.27 35.03 -4.78
N TYR A 39 12.03 34.16 -4.09
CA TYR A 39 11.70 33.81 -2.70
C TYR A 39 11.91 34.97 -1.72
N ILE A 40 12.95 35.80 -1.89
CA ILE A 40 13.16 36.96 -1.02
C ILE A 40 12.20 38.10 -1.38
N PRO A 41 12.03 38.48 -2.67
CA PRO A 41 11.08 39.52 -3.05
C PRO A 41 9.63 39.22 -2.67
N LEU A 42 9.21 37.95 -2.72
CA LEU A 42 7.87 37.53 -2.31
C LEU A 42 7.60 37.84 -0.81
N LEU A 43 8.61 37.74 0.05
CA LEU A 43 8.49 38.13 1.46
C LEU A 43 8.07 39.60 1.61
N TRP A 44 8.58 40.49 0.76
CA TRP A 44 8.22 41.90 0.81
C TRP A 44 6.77 42.14 0.38
N SER A 45 6.28 41.37 -0.58
CA SER A 45 4.88 41.45 -1.03
C SER A 45 3.93 40.95 0.06
N ILE A 46 4.27 39.85 0.74
CA ILE A 46 3.52 39.34 1.89
C ILE A 46 3.52 40.36 3.03
N GLU A 47 4.69 40.91 3.36
CA GLU A 47 4.86 41.91 4.42
C GLU A 47 4.09 43.21 4.13
N SER A 48 4.00 43.61 2.86
CA SER A 48 3.28 44.84 2.48
C SER A 48 1.77 44.66 2.42
N ALA A 49 1.29 43.47 2.06
CA ALA A 49 -0.13 43.22 1.89
C ALA A 49 -0.86 42.90 3.20
N GLU A 50 -0.22 42.14 4.12
CA GLU A 50 -0.78 41.74 5.43
C GLU A 50 -2.20 41.11 5.36
N VAL A 51 -2.53 40.45 4.25
CA VAL A 51 -3.82 39.77 4.06
C VAL A 51 -3.78 38.40 4.73
N LYS A 52 -4.72 38.16 5.66
CA LYS A 52 -4.88 36.84 6.27
C LYS A 52 -5.29 35.81 5.23
N ASP A 53 -4.73 34.61 5.32
CA ASP A 53 -4.97 33.53 4.35
C ASP A 53 -4.71 33.96 2.89
N GLY A 54 -3.84 34.96 2.67
CA GLY A 54 -3.65 35.58 1.36
C GLY A 54 -2.98 34.64 0.35
N LEU A 55 -2.08 33.77 0.81
CA LEU A 55 -1.35 32.82 -0.03
C LEU A 55 -1.21 31.46 0.65
N THR A 56 -1.21 30.40 -0.15
CA THR A 56 -0.74 29.07 0.24
C THR A 56 0.54 28.78 -0.51
N ILE A 57 1.59 28.34 0.17
CA ILE A 57 2.90 28.08 -0.45
C ILE A 57 3.36 26.67 -0.08
N SER A 58 3.66 25.83 -1.06
CA SER A 58 4.39 24.59 -0.81
C SER A 58 5.89 24.81 -0.93
N PHE A 59 6.66 24.29 0.02
CA PHE A 59 8.09 24.13 -0.14
C PHE A 59 8.42 22.65 -0.25
N THR A 60 9.06 22.28 -1.36
CA THR A 60 9.54 20.90 -1.51
C THR A 60 10.74 20.65 -0.60
N PRO A 61 10.90 19.42 -0.06
CA PRO A 61 12.04 19.08 0.78
C PRO A 61 13.43 19.33 0.16
N PRO A 62 13.70 19.07 -1.13
CA PRO A 62 15.00 19.40 -1.74
C PRO A 62 15.32 20.88 -1.65
N LEU A 63 14.33 21.73 -1.91
CA LEU A 63 14.47 23.17 -1.79
C LEU A 63 14.71 23.60 -0.34
N MET A 64 13.94 23.07 0.61
CA MET A 64 14.15 23.40 2.03
C MET A 64 15.54 23.01 2.54
N GLU A 65 16.02 21.82 2.17
CA GLU A 65 17.36 21.36 2.54
C GLU A 65 18.43 22.31 1.99
N MET A 66 18.33 22.71 0.71
CA MET A 66 19.29 23.64 0.11
C MET A 66 19.22 25.06 0.69
N LEU A 67 18.02 25.57 0.99
CA LEU A 67 17.85 26.90 1.60
C LEU A 67 18.40 26.95 3.04
N ALA A 68 18.41 25.81 3.73
CA ALA A 68 18.92 25.68 5.09
C ALA A 68 20.40 25.26 5.15
N ASP A 69 21.01 24.84 4.05
CA ASP A 69 22.38 24.35 3.99
C ASP A 69 23.40 25.50 4.15
N PRO A 70 24.30 25.44 5.17
CA PRO A 70 25.27 26.52 5.41
C PRO A 70 26.23 26.80 4.25
N LEU A 71 26.64 25.77 3.50
CA LEU A 71 27.52 25.94 2.33
C LEU A 71 26.79 26.73 1.25
N MET A 72 25.55 26.37 0.95
CA MET A 72 24.72 27.10 -0.03
C MET A 72 24.45 28.54 0.42
N GLN A 73 24.22 28.77 1.70
CA GLN A 73 24.01 30.10 2.26
C GLN A 73 25.24 30.99 2.13
N GLU A 74 26.44 30.45 2.36
CA GLU A 74 27.70 31.19 2.18
C GLU A 74 27.99 31.48 0.70
N ARG A 75 27.79 30.49 -0.17
CA ARG A 75 27.91 30.68 -1.64
C ARG A 75 26.93 31.71 -2.16
N TYR A 76 25.70 31.74 -1.64
CA TYR A 76 24.72 32.75 -2.00
C TYR A 76 25.13 34.17 -1.57
N VAL A 77 25.76 34.33 -0.40
CA VAL A 77 26.34 35.63 0.00
C VAL A 77 27.44 36.05 -0.97
N HIS A 78 28.32 35.13 -1.37
CA HIS A 78 29.35 35.42 -2.36
C HIS A 78 28.75 35.83 -3.71
N TYR A 79 27.74 35.10 -4.19
CA TYR A 79 26.97 35.43 -5.39
C TYR A 79 26.43 36.87 -5.33
N LEU A 80 25.75 37.26 -4.24
CA LEU A 80 25.22 38.61 -4.07
C LEU A 80 26.32 39.68 -4.07
N LEU A 81 27.45 39.44 -3.39
CA LEU A 81 28.57 40.37 -3.35
C LEU A 81 29.22 40.56 -4.72
N LYS A 82 29.35 39.47 -5.48
CA LYS A 82 29.87 39.46 -6.85
C LYS A 82 28.95 40.22 -7.81
N THR A 83 27.64 40.04 -7.69
CA THR A 83 26.66 40.83 -8.48
C THR A 83 26.65 42.30 -8.08
N GLU A 84 26.78 42.63 -6.79
CA GLU A 84 26.92 44.03 -6.34
C GLU A 84 28.21 44.68 -6.86
N GLU A 85 29.29 43.91 -6.99
CA GLU A 85 30.52 44.38 -7.63
C GLU A 85 30.33 44.66 -9.11
N LEU A 86 29.72 43.73 -9.85
CA LEU A 86 29.35 43.91 -11.25
C LEU A 86 28.44 45.14 -11.43
N LEU A 87 27.50 45.38 -10.53
CA LEU A 87 26.65 46.57 -10.54
C LEU A 87 27.41 47.89 -10.34
N ARG A 88 28.52 47.88 -9.58
CA ARG A 88 29.40 49.05 -9.47
C ARG A 88 30.17 49.25 -10.78
N LYS A 89 30.70 48.17 -11.37
CA LYS A 89 31.39 48.18 -12.66
C LYS A 89 30.49 48.70 -13.78
N GLU A 90 29.25 48.20 -13.86
CA GLU A 90 28.25 48.64 -14.84
C GLU A 90 27.84 50.10 -14.68
N ALA A 91 27.75 50.60 -13.44
CA ALA A 91 27.43 52.00 -13.22
C ALA A 91 28.48 52.93 -13.85
N THR A 92 29.77 52.61 -13.71
CA THR A 92 30.87 53.35 -14.35
C THR A 92 30.88 53.14 -15.86
N TYR A 93 30.70 51.90 -16.33
CA TYR A 93 30.67 51.59 -17.76
C TYR A 93 29.59 52.38 -18.52
N ILE A 94 28.38 52.48 -17.98
CA ILE A 94 27.27 53.23 -18.59
C ILE A 94 27.55 54.75 -18.58
N GLU A 95 28.24 55.27 -17.56
CA GLU A 95 28.65 56.68 -17.52
C GLU A 95 29.69 57.01 -18.60
N ASP A 96 30.63 56.10 -18.84
CA ASP A 96 31.71 56.27 -19.83
C ASP A 96 31.23 56.07 -21.29
N HIS A 97 30.13 55.34 -21.50
CA HIS A 97 29.60 55.01 -22.82
C HIS A 97 28.31 55.77 -23.16
N SER A 98 28.46 57.08 -23.44
CA SER A 98 27.35 58.00 -23.78
C SER A 98 26.51 57.63 -25.01
N SER A 99 26.93 56.66 -25.82
CA SER A 99 26.18 56.10 -26.96
C SER A 99 25.12 55.07 -26.58
N LEU A 100 25.14 54.55 -25.34
CA LEU A 100 24.14 53.61 -24.84
C LEU A 100 22.78 54.30 -24.62
N ASN A 101 21.70 53.50 -24.58
CA ASN A 101 20.37 54.03 -24.34
C ASN A 101 20.32 54.74 -22.97
N PRO A 102 19.87 56.02 -22.90
CA PRO A 102 19.82 56.78 -21.64
C PRO A 102 19.02 56.08 -20.52
N SER A 103 18.05 55.25 -20.88
CA SER A 103 17.22 54.48 -19.93
C SER A 103 18.01 53.43 -19.15
N PHE A 104 19.16 52.97 -19.65
CA PHE A 104 20.05 52.09 -18.90
C PHE A 104 20.65 52.80 -17.68
N LYS A 105 20.83 54.13 -17.73
CA LYS A 105 21.29 54.88 -16.55
C LYS A 105 20.23 54.89 -15.44
N SER A 106 18.94 54.92 -15.79
CA SER A 106 17.86 54.96 -14.81
C SER A 106 17.60 53.64 -14.09
N ILE A 107 17.99 52.49 -14.65
CA ILE A 107 17.76 51.17 -14.01
C ILE A 107 18.85 50.79 -12.98
N ILE A 108 20.06 51.35 -13.11
CA ILE A 108 21.18 51.05 -12.20
C ILE A 108 20.85 51.35 -10.72
N PRO A 109 20.28 52.52 -10.36
CA PRO A 109 19.87 52.80 -8.98
C PRO A 109 18.84 51.79 -8.45
N PHE A 110 17.92 51.32 -9.31
CA PHE A 110 16.93 50.32 -8.97
C PHE A 110 17.60 48.99 -8.61
N TYR A 111 18.48 48.46 -9.46
CA TYR A 111 19.19 47.22 -9.16
C TYR A 111 20.07 47.33 -7.92
N LYS A 112 20.82 48.43 -7.75
CA LYS A 112 21.64 48.66 -6.56
C LYS A 112 20.79 48.60 -5.28
N LYS A 113 19.65 49.29 -5.25
CA LYS A 113 18.74 49.28 -4.10
C LYS A 113 18.13 47.89 -3.88
N ARG A 114 17.74 47.20 -4.96
CA ARG A 114 17.14 45.87 -4.90
C ARG A 114 18.12 44.83 -4.32
N TYR A 115 19.32 44.69 -4.88
CA TYR A 115 20.32 43.73 -4.40
C TYR A 115 20.77 44.02 -2.97
N GLN A 116 20.92 45.30 -2.61
CA GLN A 116 21.18 45.69 -1.22
C GLN A 116 20.05 45.21 -0.30
N LYS A 117 18.78 45.46 -0.66
CA LYS A 117 17.61 45.03 0.12
C LYS A 117 17.52 43.50 0.21
N ILE A 118 17.86 42.78 -0.86
CA ILE A 118 17.91 41.30 -0.88
C ILE A 118 18.91 40.81 0.16
N ARG A 119 20.15 41.32 0.10
CA ARG A 119 21.21 40.96 1.06
C ARG A 119 20.81 41.31 2.49
N GLU A 120 20.28 42.50 2.73
CA GLU A 120 19.80 42.92 4.06
C GLU A 120 18.68 42.03 4.58
N THR A 121 17.73 41.65 3.71
CA THR A 121 16.63 40.73 4.07
C THR A 121 17.17 39.35 4.40
N PHE A 122 18.09 38.82 3.59
CA PHE A 122 18.71 37.52 3.82
C PHE A 122 19.48 37.48 5.15
N LEU A 123 20.27 38.53 5.43
CA LEU A 123 21.00 38.66 6.70
C LEU A 123 20.08 38.88 7.90
N LYS A 124 18.98 39.64 7.75
CA LYS A 124 17.95 39.84 8.80
C LYS A 124 17.40 38.51 9.29
N TRP A 125 17.25 37.54 8.40
CA TRP A 125 16.76 36.19 8.71
C TRP A 125 17.88 35.18 8.93
N ASP A 126 19.07 35.65 9.33
CA ASP A 126 20.22 34.80 9.69
C ASP A 126 20.53 33.79 8.56
N LYS A 127 20.55 34.32 7.33
CA LYS A 127 20.82 33.58 6.08
C LYS A 127 19.87 32.42 5.80
N ASN A 128 18.71 32.32 6.45
CA ASN A 128 17.75 31.26 6.20
C ASN A 128 16.35 31.83 5.95
N VAL A 129 15.95 31.87 4.68
CA VAL A 129 14.65 32.43 4.25
C VAL A 129 13.45 31.66 4.80
N LEU A 130 13.59 30.37 5.15
CA LEU A 130 12.51 29.58 5.74
C LEU A 130 12.05 30.16 7.08
N LYS A 131 12.95 30.78 7.85
CA LYS A 131 12.61 31.49 9.09
C LYS A 131 11.63 32.64 8.84
N ALA A 132 11.76 33.33 7.70
CA ALA A 132 10.86 34.41 7.32
C ALA A 132 9.47 33.88 6.96
N TYR A 133 9.40 32.82 6.16
CA TYR A 133 8.12 32.17 5.81
C TYR A 133 7.42 31.62 7.05
N LYS A 134 8.14 30.98 7.97
CA LYS A 134 7.60 30.56 9.26
C LYS A 134 6.97 31.72 10.03
N HIS A 135 7.66 32.85 10.11
CA HIS A 135 7.16 34.04 10.79
C HIS A 135 5.85 34.58 10.16
N PHE A 136 5.74 34.58 8.83
CA PHE A 136 4.51 35.00 8.16
C PHE A 136 3.36 33.98 8.27
N TYR A 137 3.69 32.69 8.36
CA TYR A 137 2.73 31.64 8.71
C TYR A 137 2.18 31.83 10.13
N GLU A 138 3.04 32.09 11.11
CA GLU A 138 2.63 32.33 12.51
C GLU A 138 1.76 33.58 12.66
N LYS A 139 1.91 34.57 11.77
CA LYS A 139 1.02 35.73 11.67
C LYS A 139 -0.32 35.43 10.99
N GLY A 140 -0.48 34.27 10.35
CA GLY A 140 -1.66 33.85 9.61
C GLY A 140 -1.80 34.53 8.24
N PHE A 141 -0.73 35.09 7.68
CA PHE A 141 -0.76 35.72 6.35
C PHE A 141 -0.65 34.70 5.23
N ILE A 142 0.06 33.60 5.51
CA ILE A 142 0.25 32.51 4.56
C ILE A 142 -0.07 31.17 5.22
N THR A 143 -0.42 30.19 4.40
CA THR A 143 -0.44 28.77 4.74
C THR A 143 0.76 28.09 4.12
N LEU A 144 1.41 27.18 4.84
CA LEU A 144 2.58 26.44 4.37
C LEU A 144 2.25 24.96 4.25
N MET A 145 2.74 24.33 3.19
CA MET A 145 2.57 22.91 2.95
C MET A 145 3.84 22.27 2.39
N THR A 146 3.88 20.94 2.37
CA THR A 146 5.03 20.16 1.89
C THR A 146 4.73 19.47 0.56
N SER A 147 5.68 18.67 0.08
CA SER A 147 5.54 17.73 -1.05
C SER A 147 6.32 16.45 -0.76
N ALA A 148 6.43 15.57 -1.76
CA ALA A 148 7.24 14.36 -1.68
C ALA A 148 8.72 14.69 -1.46
N ALA A 149 9.44 13.81 -0.75
CA ALA A 149 10.84 13.96 -0.36
C ALA A 149 11.73 14.49 -1.48
N THR A 150 11.58 13.98 -2.70
CA THR A 150 12.35 14.45 -3.86
C THR A 150 11.47 14.80 -5.05
N HIS A 151 10.23 15.22 -4.79
CA HIS A 151 9.27 15.53 -5.84
C HIS A 151 9.10 14.34 -6.83
N ALA A 152 9.14 13.11 -6.31
CA ALA A 152 8.99 11.91 -7.12
C ALA A 152 7.62 11.87 -7.80
N PHE A 153 7.56 11.43 -9.06
CA PHE A 153 6.29 11.21 -9.75
C PHE A 153 5.56 10.01 -9.15
N LEU A 154 4.77 10.27 -8.10
CA LEU A 154 4.23 9.26 -7.18
C LEU A 154 3.44 8.13 -7.86
N PRO A 155 2.62 8.37 -8.92
CA PRO A 155 1.89 7.29 -9.58
C PRO A 155 2.76 6.18 -10.19
N TYR A 156 4.03 6.46 -10.49
CA TYR A 156 4.96 5.49 -11.09
C TYR A 156 5.98 4.90 -10.11
N VAL A 157 5.91 5.29 -8.83
CA VAL A 157 6.61 4.59 -7.74
C VAL A 157 5.95 3.23 -7.55
N LYS A 158 6.74 2.15 -7.60
CA LYS A 158 6.19 0.79 -7.75
C LYS A 158 5.65 0.20 -6.46
N THR A 159 6.30 0.48 -5.34
CA THR A 159 5.99 -0.15 -4.05
C THR A 159 5.35 0.84 -3.08
N GLU A 160 4.39 0.37 -2.28
CA GLU A 160 3.75 1.21 -1.25
C GLU A 160 4.76 1.72 -0.21
N ALA A 161 5.78 0.92 0.14
CA ALA A 161 6.85 1.33 1.03
C ALA A 161 7.64 2.54 0.46
N ALA A 162 8.03 2.48 -0.81
CA ALA A 162 8.70 3.59 -1.48
C ALA A 162 7.80 4.84 -1.56
N LEU A 163 6.52 4.67 -1.91
CA LEU A 163 5.52 5.75 -1.93
C LEU A 163 5.39 6.40 -0.55
N ARG A 164 5.23 5.60 0.50
CA ARG A 164 5.15 6.08 1.89
C ARG A 164 6.44 6.75 2.33
N SER A 165 7.60 6.24 1.93
CA SER A 165 8.90 6.84 2.24
C SER A 165 9.00 8.26 1.66
N GLN A 166 8.59 8.45 0.40
CA GLN A 166 8.53 9.79 -0.22
C GLN A 166 7.61 10.75 0.55
N ILE A 167 6.43 10.31 0.96
CA ILE A 167 5.47 11.15 1.68
C ILE A 167 5.97 11.46 3.10
N ARG A 168 6.33 10.42 3.86
CA ARG A 168 6.76 10.51 5.25
C ARG A 168 7.99 11.39 5.40
N GLU A 169 9.03 11.16 4.60
CA GLU A 169 10.24 11.97 4.69
C GLU A 169 10.00 13.42 4.27
N GLY A 170 9.07 13.66 3.33
CA GLY A 170 8.65 15.02 2.98
C GLY A 170 7.91 15.73 4.11
N VAL A 171 7.05 15.02 4.85
CA VAL A 171 6.40 15.52 6.07
C VAL A 171 7.43 15.79 7.15
N GLN A 172 8.35 14.86 7.43
CA GLN A 172 9.38 15.02 8.46
C GLN A 172 10.35 16.17 8.16
N ALA A 173 10.77 16.33 6.89
CA ALA A 173 11.62 17.44 6.47
C ALA A 173 10.93 18.79 6.71
N PHE A 174 9.65 18.90 6.34
CA PHE A 174 8.84 20.09 6.61
C PHE A 174 8.76 20.38 8.12
N SER A 175 8.40 19.38 8.92
CA SER A 175 8.25 19.54 10.36
C SER A 175 9.54 19.96 11.06
N ARG A 176 10.71 19.50 10.57
CA ARG A 176 12.02 19.92 11.08
C ARG A 176 12.31 21.39 10.80
N HIS A 177 11.98 21.90 9.60
CA HIS A 177 12.27 23.28 9.21
C HIS A 177 11.27 24.28 9.79
N PHE A 178 9.98 23.93 9.79
CA PHE A 178 8.91 24.84 10.22
C PHE A 178 8.43 24.61 11.66
N GLY A 179 8.67 23.44 12.25
CA GLY A 179 8.33 23.13 13.64
C GLY A 179 6.87 22.71 13.87
N PHE A 180 6.13 22.36 12.81
CA PHE A 180 4.78 21.81 12.88
C PHE A 180 4.53 20.86 11.70
N ASN A 181 3.54 19.97 11.83
CA ASN A 181 3.19 19.04 10.76
C ASN A 181 2.30 19.73 9.71
N PRO A 182 2.55 19.53 8.40
CA PRO A 182 1.73 20.11 7.35
C PRO A 182 0.37 19.40 7.26
N ARG A 183 -0.70 20.15 7.00
CA ARG A 183 -2.02 19.57 6.68
C ARG A 183 -2.23 19.44 5.16
N GLY A 184 -1.59 20.31 4.39
CA GLY A 184 -1.57 20.25 2.93
C GLY A 184 -0.39 19.47 2.38
N PHE A 185 -0.59 18.88 1.21
CA PHE A 185 0.48 18.25 0.45
C PHE A 185 0.34 18.62 -1.02
N TRP A 186 1.39 19.15 -1.61
CA TRP A 186 1.48 19.30 -3.05
C TRP A 186 1.91 17.97 -3.66
N LEU A 187 0.99 17.29 -4.35
CA LEU A 187 1.36 16.13 -5.17
C LEU A 187 2.30 16.61 -6.28
N PRO A 188 3.49 15.99 -6.44
CA PRO A 188 4.35 16.29 -7.56
C PRO A 188 3.55 16.23 -8.85
N GLU A 189 3.54 17.34 -9.58
CA GLU A 189 2.84 17.48 -10.86
C GLU A 189 1.31 17.36 -10.79
N CYS A 190 0.73 17.63 -9.62
CA CYS A 190 -0.67 17.31 -9.31
C CYS A 190 -1.03 15.87 -9.71
N ALA A 191 -0.03 14.96 -9.69
CA ALA A 191 -0.17 13.61 -10.22
C ALA A 191 -0.86 12.73 -9.20
N TYR A 192 -2.14 12.49 -9.45
CA TYR A 192 -3.00 11.69 -8.60
C TYR A 192 -3.20 10.29 -9.19
N ALA A 193 -3.22 9.28 -8.31
CA ALA A 193 -3.67 7.93 -8.62
C ALA A 193 -4.41 7.37 -7.39
N PRO A 194 -5.46 6.53 -7.58
CA PRO A 194 -6.13 5.86 -6.47
C PRO A 194 -5.15 5.11 -5.57
N GLY A 195 -5.29 5.27 -4.25
CA GLY A 195 -4.42 4.66 -3.24
C GLY A 195 -3.37 5.60 -2.67
N ILE A 196 -2.94 6.63 -3.42
CA ILE A 196 -2.06 7.69 -2.89
C ILE A 196 -2.76 8.46 -1.77
N ASP A 197 -4.07 8.69 -1.93
CA ASP A 197 -4.92 9.37 -0.96
C ASP A 197 -4.94 8.67 0.41
N ARG A 198 -4.99 7.33 0.42
CA ARG A 198 -4.90 6.55 1.66
C ARG A 198 -3.58 6.81 2.39
N VAL A 199 -2.45 6.72 1.69
CA VAL A 199 -1.12 6.90 2.29
C VAL A 199 -0.94 8.34 2.81
N LEU A 200 -1.39 9.34 2.05
CA LEU A 200 -1.41 10.74 2.50
C LEU A 200 -2.20 10.92 3.80
N MET A 201 -3.41 10.35 3.87
CA MET A 201 -4.28 10.45 5.05
C MET A 201 -3.66 9.82 6.30
N GLU A 202 -3.02 8.66 6.15
CA GLU A 202 -2.31 7.95 7.21
C GLU A 202 -1.08 8.72 7.73
N GLU A 203 -0.38 9.45 6.86
CA GLU A 203 0.74 10.33 7.24
C GLU A 203 0.27 11.72 7.74
N GLY A 204 -1.04 11.91 7.92
CA GLY A 204 -1.63 13.10 8.56
C GLY A 204 -2.03 14.24 7.63
N ILE A 205 -1.88 14.07 6.31
CA ILE A 205 -2.32 15.04 5.31
C ILE A 205 -3.86 15.06 5.22
N ARG A 206 -4.42 16.21 4.87
CA ARG A 206 -5.87 16.46 4.80
C ARG A 206 -6.35 16.97 3.45
N TYR A 207 -5.48 17.63 2.68
CA TYR A 207 -5.85 18.09 1.35
C TYR A 207 -4.67 18.11 0.37
N THR A 208 -5.00 18.09 -0.91
CA THR A 208 -4.09 18.28 -2.06
C THR A 208 -4.82 18.98 -3.20
N PHE A 209 -4.11 19.22 -4.30
CA PHE A 209 -4.61 19.82 -5.54
C PHE A 209 -4.61 18.79 -6.66
N VAL A 210 -5.60 18.91 -7.54
CA VAL A 210 -5.72 18.11 -8.76
C VAL A 210 -6.10 19.02 -9.92
N ASP A 211 -5.85 18.58 -11.15
CA ASP A 211 -6.30 19.34 -12.30
C ASP A 211 -7.83 19.35 -12.43
N GLU A 212 -8.38 20.36 -13.10
CA GLU A 212 -9.83 20.52 -13.23
C GLU A 212 -10.50 19.31 -13.90
N HIS A 213 -9.88 18.79 -14.96
CA HIS A 213 -10.45 17.67 -15.71
C HIS A 213 -10.60 16.41 -14.85
N THR A 214 -9.77 16.29 -13.81
CA THR A 214 -9.77 15.18 -12.85
C THR A 214 -11.08 15.14 -12.05
N ILE A 215 -11.57 16.30 -11.61
CA ILE A 215 -12.86 16.42 -10.91
C ILE A 215 -14.03 16.29 -11.89
N LEU A 216 -13.92 16.85 -13.10
CA LEU A 216 -14.98 16.78 -14.10
C LEU A 216 -15.23 15.37 -14.64
N SER A 217 -14.24 14.47 -14.54
CA SER A 217 -14.28 13.07 -14.96
C SER A 217 -14.50 12.07 -13.81
N ALA A 218 -14.75 12.56 -12.60
CA ALA A 218 -15.01 11.74 -11.42
C ALA A 218 -16.28 10.88 -11.54
N ASP A 219 -16.32 9.77 -10.81
CA ASP A 219 -17.46 8.85 -10.72
C ASP A 219 -17.90 8.62 -9.25
N PRO A 220 -19.12 9.00 -8.83
CA PRO A 220 -20.08 9.80 -9.58
C PRO A 220 -19.53 11.21 -9.85
N LYS A 221 -20.09 11.90 -10.85
CA LYS A 221 -19.72 13.29 -11.14
C LYS A 221 -20.25 14.22 -10.02
N PRO A 222 -19.43 15.12 -9.46
CA PRO A 222 -19.84 16.04 -8.39
C PRO A 222 -20.96 16.98 -8.84
N GLU A 223 -21.92 17.28 -7.96
CA GLU A 223 -23.06 18.14 -8.31
C GLU A 223 -22.63 19.56 -8.69
N LYS A 224 -21.57 20.07 -8.05
CA LYS A 224 -21.02 21.42 -8.29
C LYS A 224 -19.93 21.45 -9.37
N GLY A 225 -19.67 20.33 -10.06
CA GLY A 225 -18.57 20.23 -11.01
C GLY A 225 -17.22 20.58 -10.36
N SER A 226 -16.42 21.44 -11.00
CA SER A 226 -15.15 21.95 -10.46
C SER A 226 -15.30 23.16 -9.51
N GLY A 227 -16.54 23.58 -9.21
CA GLY A 227 -16.81 24.75 -8.37
C GLY A 227 -16.64 24.54 -6.87
N ALA A 228 -16.30 23.33 -6.44
CA ALA A 228 -16.03 22.97 -5.06
C ALA A 228 -15.02 21.83 -4.97
N PRO A 229 -14.27 21.71 -3.85
CA PRO A 229 -13.44 20.54 -3.61
C PRO A 229 -14.31 19.33 -3.27
N VAL A 230 -13.72 18.14 -3.39
CA VAL A 230 -14.39 16.87 -3.07
C VAL A 230 -13.52 16.01 -2.16
N TYR A 231 -14.14 15.07 -1.46
CA TYR A 231 -13.44 14.00 -0.78
C TYR A 231 -13.08 12.87 -1.75
N SER A 232 -11.85 12.36 -1.64
CA SER A 232 -11.51 11.04 -2.11
C SER A 232 -12.20 9.96 -1.25
N PRO A 233 -12.27 8.70 -1.69
CA PRO A 233 -12.88 7.61 -0.92
C PRO A 233 -12.26 7.37 0.47
N HIS A 234 -10.99 7.76 0.66
CA HIS A 234 -10.28 7.66 1.95
C HIS A 234 -10.32 8.95 2.78
N GLY A 235 -11.04 9.99 2.31
CA GLY A 235 -11.26 11.23 3.04
C GLY A 235 -10.24 12.35 2.79
N LEU A 236 -9.37 12.22 1.78
CA LEU A 236 -8.48 13.31 1.36
C LEU A 236 -9.27 14.35 0.56
N VAL A 237 -9.11 15.64 0.86
CA VAL A 237 -9.81 16.71 0.13
C VAL A 237 -9.01 17.12 -1.11
N LEU A 238 -9.68 17.13 -2.26
CA LEU A 238 -9.08 17.39 -3.56
C LEU A 238 -9.60 18.73 -4.10
N PHE A 239 -8.71 19.73 -4.13
CA PHE A 239 -9.01 21.06 -4.65
C PHE A 239 -8.75 21.12 -6.17
N PRO A 240 -9.76 21.40 -7.00
CA PRO A 240 -9.56 21.54 -8.45
C PRO A 240 -8.86 22.83 -8.80
N ARG A 241 -7.87 22.76 -9.70
CA ARG A 241 -7.31 23.93 -10.38
C ARG A 241 -8.39 24.68 -11.16
N HIS A 242 -8.41 26.00 -11.08
CA HIS A 242 -9.28 26.86 -11.88
C HIS A 242 -8.61 27.27 -13.20
N THR A 243 -8.81 26.50 -14.26
CA THR A 243 -8.11 26.61 -15.54
C THR A 243 -8.14 28.01 -16.16
N GLU A 244 -9.30 28.68 -16.17
CA GLU A 244 -9.44 29.99 -16.85
C GLU A 244 -8.71 31.14 -16.14
N LEU A 245 -8.62 31.09 -14.81
CA LEU A 245 -7.87 32.08 -14.03
C LEU A 245 -6.37 31.80 -14.09
N SER A 246 -5.97 30.52 -14.08
CA SER A 246 -4.58 30.13 -14.26
C SER A 246 -4.05 30.53 -15.65
N SER A 247 -4.85 30.37 -16.72
CA SER A 247 -4.40 30.66 -18.10
C SER A 247 -4.09 32.14 -18.35
N LYS A 248 -4.75 33.07 -17.63
CA LYS A 248 -4.48 34.53 -17.70
C LYS A 248 -3.07 34.90 -17.22
N VAL A 249 -2.42 34.04 -16.44
CA VAL A 249 -1.05 34.25 -15.98
C VAL A 249 -0.09 33.32 -16.73
N TRP A 250 -0.44 32.04 -16.89
CA TRP A 250 0.45 31.01 -17.45
C TRP A 250 0.66 31.09 -18.96
N SER A 251 -0.26 31.72 -19.70
CA SER A 251 -0.14 31.78 -21.17
C SER A 251 1.02 32.68 -21.58
N SER A 252 1.98 32.11 -22.32
CA SER A 252 3.11 32.86 -22.89
C SER A 252 2.71 33.83 -24.01
N THR A 253 1.52 33.68 -24.58
CA THR A 253 1.02 34.49 -25.70
C THR A 253 -0.11 35.44 -25.30
N LEU A 254 -0.94 35.06 -24.33
CA LEU A 254 -2.14 35.80 -23.90
C LEU A 254 -2.08 36.22 -22.42
N GLY A 255 -1.09 35.76 -21.66
CA GLY A 255 -0.96 36.01 -20.23
C GLY A 255 -0.22 37.31 -19.94
N TYR A 256 -0.40 37.81 -18.71
CA TYR A 256 0.25 39.06 -18.27
C TYR A 256 1.78 39.09 -18.43
N PRO A 257 2.54 38.01 -18.17
CA PRO A 257 4.01 38.03 -18.30
C PRO A 257 4.53 38.46 -19.67
N GLY A 258 3.74 38.25 -20.74
CA GLY A 258 4.12 38.63 -22.11
C GLY A 258 3.92 40.11 -22.47
N ASP A 259 3.51 40.97 -21.54
CA ASP A 259 3.28 42.39 -21.83
C ASP A 259 4.57 43.08 -22.33
N PRO A 260 4.51 43.87 -23.42
CA PRO A 260 5.67 44.55 -23.99
C PRO A 260 6.48 45.41 -23.03
N ASP A 261 5.88 45.88 -21.93
CA ASP A 261 6.54 46.78 -20.98
C ASP A 261 7.23 46.04 -19.82
N TYR A 262 7.08 44.73 -19.70
CA TYR A 262 7.77 43.91 -18.70
C TYR A 262 9.20 43.55 -19.09
N ARG A 263 10.02 43.19 -18.08
CA ARG A 263 11.45 42.87 -18.26
C ARG A 263 11.61 41.65 -19.16
N GLU A 264 12.48 41.77 -20.17
CA GLU A 264 12.84 40.65 -21.04
C GLU A 264 13.72 39.65 -20.29
N PHE A 265 13.30 38.39 -20.28
CA PHE A 265 14.02 37.31 -19.61
C PHE A 265 15.29 36.93 -20.37
N TYR A 266 15.27 36.89 -21.71
CA TYR A 266 16.39 36.33 -22.50
C TYR A 266 17.51 37.33 -22.84
N ARG A 267 17.48 38.57 -22.32
CA ARG A 267 18.49 39.60 -22.61
C ARG A 267 19.23 40.05 -21.36
N ASP A 268 20.39 39.46 -21.12
CA ASP A 268 21.25 39.72 -19.97
C ASP A 268 22.63 40.23 -20.40
N ILE A 269 23.24 41.11 -19.59
CA ILE A 269 24.58 41.65 -19.90
C ILE A 269 25.66 40.57 -19.97
N GLY A 270 25.44 39.38 -19.39
CA GLY A 270 26.25 38.19 -19.54
C GLY A 270 26.47 37.77 -21.00
N TYR A 271 25.55 38.15 -21.90
CA TYR A 271 25.63 37.91 -23.34
C TYR A 271 25.86 39.18 -24.16
N GLU A 272 25.47 40.35 -23.65
CA GLU A 272 25.57 41.63 -24.37
C GLU A 272 26.96 42.29 -24.28
N ARG A 273 27.71 42.05 -23.19
CA ARG A 273 29.01 42.70 -22.97
C ARG A 273 30.14 41.92 -23.62
N ASP A 274 31.20 42.63 -24.00
CA ASP A 274 32.43 42.02 -24.51
C ASP A 274 33.04 41.06 -23.48
N TRP A 275 33.73 40.03 -23.99
CA TRP A 275 34.27 38.96 -23.15
C TRP A 275 35.20 39.49 -22.05
N ASP A 276 36.22 40.27 -22.43
CA ASP A 276 37.21 40.88 -21.52
C ASP A 276 36.57 41.73 -20.40
N TYR A 277 35.33 42.19 -20.60
CA TYR A 277 34.61 42.95 -19.59
C TYR A 277 33.86 42.05 -18.60
N ILE A 278 33.27 40.95 -19.08
CA ILE A 278 32.33 40.14 -18.31
C ILE A 278 32.91 38.83 -17.77
N GLU A 279 34.10 38.42 -18.22
CA GLU A 279 34.73 37.12 -17.93
C GLU A 279 34.78 36.77 -16.44
N ASP A 280 35.09 37.74 -15.57
CA ASP A 280 35.15 37.54 -14.12
C ASP A 280 33.79 37.22 -13.48
N TYR A 281 32.68 37.50 -14.16
CA TYR A 281 31.31 37.41 -13.63
C TYR A 281 30.45 36.30 -14.28
N VAL A 282 31.00 35.63 -15.29
CA VAL A 282 30.40 34.44 -15.91
C VAL A 282 31.09 33.17 -15.39
N HIS A 283 30.85 32.01 -16.01
CA HIS A 283 31.41 30.75 -15.54
C HIS A 283 32.91 30.67 -15.85
N GLU A 284 33.69 30.08 -14.94
CA GLU A 284 35.17 30.00 -15.03
C GLU A 284 35.68 29.20 -16.23
N ASP A 285 34.90 28.22 -16.71
CA ASP A 285 35.21 27.45 -17.94
C ASP A 285 34.99 28.22 -19.25
N GLY A 286 34.78 29.53 -19.19
CA GLY A 286 34.57 30.35 -20.39
C GLY A 286 33.12 30.33 -20.90
N ILE A 287 32.16 29.90 -20.09
CA ILE A 287 30.74 29.75 -20.47
C ILE A 287 29.98 31.01 -20.05
N ARG A 288 29.34 31.68 -21.02
CA ARG A 288 28.44 32.81 -20.74
C ARG A 288 27.15 32.33 -20.07
N VAL A 289 26.75 33.05 -19.04
CA VAL A 289 25.59 32.77 -18.19
C VAL A 289 24.89 34.08 -17.82
N ASP A 290 23.62 34.00 -17.49
CA ASP A 290 22.86 35.15 -17.00
C ASP A 290 23.43 35.70 -15.69
N THR A 291 23.68 37.00 -15.64
CA THR A 291 24.18 37.70 -14.45
C THR A 291 23.06 38.17 -13.52
N GLY A 292 21.82 38.20 -14.02
CA GLY A 292 20.64 38.77 -13.35
C GLY A 292 20.43 40.25 -13.68
N LEU A 293 21.37 40.89 -14.39
CA LEU A 293 21.28 42.29 -14.79
C LEU A 293 20.76 42.37 -16.24
N LYS A 294 19.44 42.53 -16.34
CA LYS A 294 18.70 42.56 -17.61
C LYS A 294 18.13 43.95 -17.85
N TYR A 295 18.44 44.55 -19.01
CA TYR A 295 18.14 45.97 -19.29
C TYR A 295 17.09 46.20 -20.39
N TYR A 296 16.54 45.13 -20.94
CA TYR A 296 15.58 45.20 -22.04
C TYR A 296 14.19 44.80 -21.56
N ARG A 297 13.17 45.25 -22.30
CA ARG A 297 11.76 44.84 -22.13
C ARG A 297 11.32 43.90 -23.24
N VAL A 298 10.24 43.15 -23.02
CA VAL A 298 9.70 42.18 -23.97
C VAL A 298 9.48 42.81 -25.36
N THR A 299 9.02 44.07 -25.44
CA THR A 299 8.84 44.87 -26.68
C THR A 299 7.78 44.35 -27.65
N GLY A 300 7.64 43.04 -27.79
CA GLY A 300 6.82 42.31 -28.75
C GLY A 300 7.62 41.16 -29.39
N GLU A 301 7.04 40.50 -30.39
CA GLU A 301 7.68 39.43 -31.16
C GLU A 301 8.70 40.00 -32.17
N THR A 302 9.83 40.50 -31.67
CA THR A 302 10.92 41.07 -32.48
C THR A 302 12.30 40.79 -31.88
N GLU A 303 13.31 40.63 -32.73
CA GLU A 303 14.73 40.50 -32.34
C GLU A 303 15.28 41.79 -31.70
N HIS A 304 14.75 42.94 -32.11
CA HIS A 304 15.16 44.24 -31.58
C HIS A 304 14.33 44.57 -30.34
N LYS A 305 14.95 44.35 -29.17
CA LYS A 305 14.35 44.68 -27.87
C LYS A 305 14.69 46.11 -27.47
N ASP A 306 13.71 46.83 -26.95
CA ASP A 306 13.86 48.18 -26.42
C ASP A 306 14.32 48.16 -24.96
N ALA A 307 14.83 49.30 -24.49
CA ALA A 307 15.26 49.45 -23.11
C ALA A 307 14.08 49.33 -22.12
N TYR A 308 14.32 48.64 -21.02
CA TYR A 308 13.36 48.49 -19.93
C TYR A 308 13.10 49.80 -19.22
N ASN A 309 11.81 50.13 -19.05
CA ASN A 309 11.35 51.29 -18.30
C ASN A 309 10.55 50.83 -17.08
N ARG A 310 11.11 51.08 -15.90
CA ARG A 310 10.52 50.64 -14.64
C ARG A 310 9.17 51.28 -14.33
N GLU A 311 8.96 52.55 -14.68
CA GLU A 311 7.68 53.24 -14.42
C GLU A 311 6.54 52.65 -15.27
N TRP A 312 6.85 52.23 -16.50
CA TRP A 312 5.88 51.59 -17.38
C TRP A 312 5.47 50.22 -16.86
N ALA A 313 6.45 49.42 -16.45
CA ALA A 313 6.21 48.14 -15.80
C ALA A 313 5.34 48.30 -14.53
N GLU A 314 5.62 49.28 -13.68
CA GLU A 314 4.80 49.57 -12.48
C GLU A 314 3.35 49.95 -12.81
N ALA A 315 3.13 50.72 -13.88
CA ALA A 315 1.78 51.03 -14.35
C ALA A 315 1.04 49.76 -14.84
N LYS A 316 1.75 48.83 -15.50
CA LYS A 316 1.20 47.54 -15.95
C LYS A 316 0.86 46.60 -14.81
N ILE A 317 1.72 46.50 -13.79
CA ILE A 317 1.45 45.72 -12.56
C ILE A 317 0.07 46.08 -12.01
N ASN A 318 -0.19 47.38 -11.82
CA ASN A 318 -1.45 47.87 -11.27
C ASN A 318 -2.65 47.58 -12.19
N THR A 319 -2.45 47.69 -13.50
CA THR A 319 -3.50 47.43 -14.50
C THR A 319 -3.87 45.95 -14.53
N HIS A 320 -2.88 45.07 -14.55
CA HIS A 320 -3.08 43.61 -14.57
C HIS A 320 -3.65 43.09 -13.26
N ALA A 321 -3.22 43.63 -12.10
CA ALA A 321 -3.79 43.25 -10.81
C ALA A 321 -5.28 43.58 -10.73
N LYS A 322 -5.69 44.78 -11.17
CA LYS A 322 -7.11 45.18 -11.24
C LYS A 322 -7.92 44.29 -12.18
N HIS A 323 -7.37 43.98 -13.35
CA HIS A 323 -8.03 43.10 -14.32
C HIS A 323 -8.21 41.67 -13.77
N TYR A 324 -7.22 41.17 -13.03
CA TYR A 324 -7.30 39.85 -12.40
C TYR A 324 -8.36 39.82 -11.29
N LEU A 325 -8.39 40.82 -10.40
CA LEU A 325 -9.43 40.97 -9.37
C LEU A 325 -10.84 41.08 -9.97
N SER A 326 -10.99 41.85 -11.06
CA SER A 326 -12.26 41.92 -11.79
C SER A 326 -12.68 40.57 -12.36
N SER A 327 -11.72 39.75 -12.81
CA SER A 327 -12.00 38.39 -13.32
C SER A 327 -12.47 37.48 -12.19
N ILE A 328 -11.83 37.53 -11.02
CA ILE A 328 -12.26 36.78 -9.83
C ILE A 328 -13.71 37.14 -9.45
N ASN A 329 -14.02 38.44 -9.43
CA ASN A 329 -15.36 38.91 -9.08
C ASN A 329 -16.42 38.46 -10.12
N GLN A 330 -16.07 38.46 -11.41
CA GLN A 330 -16.94 37.96 -12.47
C GLN A 330 -17.28 36.46 -12.29
N PHE A 331 -16.30 35.60 -12.01
CA PHE A 331 -16.55 34.17 -11.79
C PHE A 331 -17.37 33.93 -10.52
N ARG A 332 -17.09 34.69 -9.45
CA ARG A 332 -17.88 34.66 -8.22
C ARG A 332 -19.34 35.01 -8.49
N GLU A 333 -19.61 36.06 -9.27
CA GLU A 333 -20.97 36.47 -9.62
C GLU A 333 -21.73 35.43 -10.44
N GLN A 334 -21.04 34.74 -11.37
CA GLN A 334 -21.61 33.64 -12.15
C GLN A 334 -22.05 32.46 -11.28
N HIS A 335 -21.44 32.30 -10.09
CA HIS A 335 -21.73 31.24 -9.14
C HIS A 335 -22.39 31.77 -7.85
N ALA A 336 -22.99 32.96 -7.89
CA ALA A 336 -23.56 33.60 -6.71
C ALA A 336 -24.70 32.80 -6.05
N ASP A 337 -25.36 31.91 -6.81
CA ASP A 337 -26.43 31.02 -6.34
C ASP A 337 -25.90 29.76 -5.63
N GLN A 338 -24.59 29.48 -5.65
CA GLN A 338 -23.98 28.32 -4.98
C GLN A 338 -23.77 28.61 -3.48
N ALA A 339 -24.74 28.18 -2.66
CA ALA A 339 -24.72 28.43 -1.22
C ALA A 339 -23.78 27.48 -0.44
N TYR A 340 -23.84 26.17 -0.71
CA TYR A 340 -23.07 25.15 0.01
C TYR A 340 -22.68 23.98 -0.92
N PRO A 341 -21.42 23.51 -0.88
CA PRO A 341 -20.27 24.25 -0.34
C PRO A 341 -20.05 25.55 -1.16
N PRO A 342 -19.57 26.66 -0.56
CA PRO A 342 -19.38 27.91 -1.30
C PRO A 342 -18.38 27.75 -2.45
N TYR A 343 -18.60 28.49 -3.54
CA TYR A 343 -17.73 28.44 -4.72
C TYR A 343 -16.29 28.82 -4.35
N VAL A 344 -15.31 28.02 -4.78
CA VAL A 344 -13.89 28.33 -4.54
C VAL A 344 -13.08 28.23 -5.82
N MET A 345 -12.34 29.31 -6.10
CA MET A 345 -11.44 29.41 -7.23
C MET A 345 -10.02 29.18 -6.75
N VAL A 346 -9.42 28.05 -7.10
CA VAL A 346 -8.05 27.72 -6.71
C VAL A 346 -7.11 27.94 -7.88
N ALA A 347 -6.15 28.85 -7.72
CA ALA A 347 -5.19 29.19 -8.76
C ALA A 347 -3.76 28.81 -8.32
N PRO A 348 -3.30 27.58 -8.63
CA PRO A 348 -1.94 27.13 -8.40
C PRO A 348 -0.99 27.53 -9.53
N PHE A 349 0.25 27.84 -9.17
CA PHE A 349 1.33 28.23 -10.08
C PHE A 349 2.69 27.84 -9.49
N ASP A 350 3.69 27.63 -10.34
CA ASP A 350 5.08 27.57 -9.90
C ASP A 350 5.50 28.92 -9.29
N ALA A 351 6.18 28.89 -8.15
CA ALA A 351 6.58 30.09 -7.44
C ALA A 351 7.56 30.92 -8.29
N GLU A 352 8.47 30.25 -9.00
CA GLU A 352 9.52 30.84 -9.83
C GLU A 352 8.94 31.58 -11.04
N LEU A 353 7.66 31.34 -11.41
CA LEU A 353 6.97 32.21 -12.35
C LEU A 353 7.02 33.67 -11.88
N PHE A 354 6.82 33.91 -10.59
CA PHE A 354 6.72 35.25 -10.02
C PHE A 354 8.07 35.73 -9.53
N GLY A 355 8.72 36.57 -10.33
CA GLY A 355 10.00 37.19 -10.03
C GLY A 355 11.11 36.72 -10.94
N HIS A 356 11.23 35.41 -11.19
CA HIS A 356 12.27 34.88 -12.06
C HIS A 356 11.86 34.96 -13.54
N TRP A 357 10.90 34.15 -13.97
CA TRP A 357 10.40 34.17 -15.35
C TRP A 357 9.66 35.48 -15.68
N TRP A 358 8.79 35.92 -14.76
CA TRP A 358 8.11 37.21 -14.83
C TRP A 358 8.61 38.13 -13.71
N PHE A 359 9.52 39.05 -14.05
CA PHE A 359 10.22 39.87 -13.07
C PHE A 359 9.33 40.64 -12.09
N GLU A 360 8.25 41.20 -12.62
CA GLU A 360 7.29 41.99 -11.87
C GLU A 360 6.27 41.15 -11.10
N GLY A 361 6.28 39.82 -11.27
CA GLY A 361 5.27 38.92 -10.75
C GLY A 361 5.11 38.99 -9.23
N THR A 362 6.20 39.06 -8.46
CA THR A 362 6.12 39.16 -6.99
C THR A 362 5.40 40.44 -6.55
N GLU A 363 5.63 41.55 -7.24
CA GLU A 363 4.98 42.83 -6.94
C GLU A 363 3.51 42.83 -7.38
N TRP A 364 3.21 42.17 -8.51
CA TRP A 364 1.84 41.93 -8.95
C TRP A 364 1.04 41.12 -7.93
N ILE A 365 1.62 40.06 -7.35
CA ILE A 365 1.00 39.32 -6.24
C ILE A 365 0.67 40.29 -5.09
N GLY A 366 1.61 41.14 -4.71
CA GLY A 366 1.39 42.15 -3.67
C GLY A 366 0.21 43.07 -3.98
N GLN A 367 0.08 43.54 -5.23
CA GLN A 367 -1.05 44.38 -5.66
C GLN A 367 -2.39 43.62 -5.70
N VAL A 368 -2.39 42.34 -6.11
CA VAL A 368 -3.59 41.50 -6.09
C VAL A 368 -4.07 41.30 -4.65
N LEU A 369 -3.17 41.00 -3.72
CA LEU A 369 -3.49 40.86 -2.30
C LEU A 369 -3.99 42.18 -1.70
N MET A 370 -3.29 43.29 -1.90
CA MET A 370 -3.70 44.60 -1.40
C MET A 370 -5.03 45.09 -1.99
N GLY A 371 -5.43 44.57 -3.16
CA GLY A 371 -6.72 44.84 -3.77
C GLY A 371 -7.88 44.03 -3.18
N ALA A 372 -7.64 43.17 -2.18
CA ALA A 372 -8.69 42.47 -1.45
C ALA A 372 -9.73 43.45 -0.88
N ASN A 373 -11.00 43.11 -1.03
CA ASN A 373 -12.13 43.90 -0.53
C ASN A 373 -13.28 42.95 -0.11
N GLU A 374 -14.45 43.50 0.25
CA GLU A 374 -15.61 42.68 0.62
C GLU A 374 -16.07 41.74 -0.52
N GLU A 375 -15.70 42.04 -1.77
CA GLU A 375 -16.08 41.24 -2.94
C GLU A 375 -15.09 40.11 -3.25
N THR A 376 -13.79 40.34 -3.05
CA THR A 376 -12.72 39.35 -3.25
C THR A 376 -12.21 38.84 -1.90
N THR A 377 -12.76 37.70 -1.47
CA THR A 377 -12.35 37.08 -0.19
C THR A 377 -11.33 35.98 -0.43
N PHE A 378 -10.10 36.24 0.03
CA PHE A 378 -9.04 35.23 0.07
C PHE A 378 -9.34 34.18 1.14
N ILE A 379 -9.01 32.93 0.84
CA ILE A 379 -9.10 31.82 1.80
C ILE A 379 -7.98 30.83 1.54
N SER A 380 -7.43 30.25 2.60
CA SER A 380 -6.55 29.11 2.50
C SER A 380 -7.37 27.82 2.39
N PRO A 381 -6.83 26.77 1.76
CA PRO A 381 -7.49 25.45 1.74
C PRO A 381 -7.78 24.92 3.15
N GLU A 382 -6.89 25.18 4.12
CA GLU A 382 -7.09 24.81 5.52
C GLU A 382 -8.30 25.51 6.14
N THR A 383 -8.37 26.84 6.01
CA THR A 383 -9.50 27.62 6.52
C THR A 383 -10.81 27.26 5.81
N TYR A 384 -10.76 26.99 4.49
CA TYR A 384 -11.93 26.52 3.75
C TYR A 384 -12.42 25.18 4.29
N LEU A 385 -11.51 24.22 4.48
CA LEU A 385 -11.83 22.91 5.02
C LEU A 385 -12.41 23.01 6.44
N ASP A 386 -11.79 23.80 7.32
CA ASP A 386 -12.27 23.97 8.70
C ASP A 386 -13.69 24.55 8.78
N ARG A 387 -14.10 25.33 7.76
CA ARG A 387 -15.44 25.93 7.68
C ARG A 387 -16.47 25.07 6.97
N HIS A 388 -16.06 24.29 5.97
CA HIS A 388 -16.96 23.68 4.98
C HIS A 388 -16.80 22.16 4.84
N PHE A 389 -16.05 21.48 5.71
CA PHE A 389 -15.83 20.03 5.62
C PHE A 389 -17.11 19.18 5.57
N GLN A 390 -18.20 19.65 6.18
CA GLN A 390 -19.49 18.93 6.21
C GLN A 390 -20.26 19.02 4.90
N ASP A 391 -19.88 19.95 4.03
CA ASP A 391 -20.61 20.29 2.81
C ASP A 391 -20.04 19.56 1.57
N LEU A 392 -18.94 18.80 1.72
CA LEU A 392 -18.21 18.21 0.59
C LEU A 392 -18.73 16.80 0.25
N GLU A 393 -18.82 16.52 -1.05
CA GLU A 393 -19.19 15.22 -1.60
C GLU A 393 -17.99 14.27 -1.64
N THR A 394 -18.24 12.95 -1.60
CA THR A 394 -17.21 11.93 -1.81
C THR A 394 -17.32 11.36 -3.22
N ASN A 395 -16.20 11.34 -3.96
CA ASN A 395 -16.16 10.91 -5.36
C ASN A 395 -14.96 9.99 -5.62
N HIS A 396 -15.10 9.06 -6.56
CA HIS A 396 -13.96 8.29 -7.06
C HIS A 396 -13.24 9.08 -8.15
N ILE A 397 -11.98 9.38 -7.89
CA ILE A 397 -11.12 10.13 -8.80
C ILE A 397 -10.18 9.17 -9.53
N SER A 398 -10.09 9.34 -10.85
CA SER A 398 -9.19 8.56 -11.70
C SER A 398 -7.77 9.14 -11.72
N TYR A 399 -6.84 8.39 -12.29
CA TYR A 399 -5.49 8.87 -12.55
C TYR A 399 -5.50 10.15 -13.41
N ALA A 400 -4.73 11.15 -13.00
CA ALA A 400 -4.58 12.41 -13.73
C ALA A 400 -3.36 13.20 -13.24
N THR A 401 -2.92 14.16 -14.06
CA THR A 401 -1.84 15.12 -13.73
C THR A 401 -2.23 16.52 -14.23
N TRP A 402 -1.47 17.55 -13.85
CA TRP A 402 -1.57 18.86 -14.50
C TRP A 402 -0.67 19.02 -15.74
N GLY A 403 -0.01 17.92 -16.16
CA GLY A 403 0.94 17.89 -17.26
C GLY A 403 0.28 17.91 -18.64
N ARG A 404 1.08 17.62 -19.67
CA ARG A 404 0.62 17.56 -21.07
C ARG A 404 -0.57 16.60 -21.20
N ASP A 405 -1.64 17.10 -21.81
CA ASP A 405 -2.93 16.40 -22.03
C ASP A 405 -3.63 15.87 -20.76
N GLY A 406 -3.16 16.24 -19.55
CA GLY A 406 -3.69 15.77 -18.28
C GLY A 406 -3.17 14.41 -17.80
N TYR A 407 -2.14 13.85 -18.47
CA TYR A 407 -1.65 12.49 -18.22
C TYR A 407 -0.14 12.44 -17.97
N GLY A 408 0.42 11.22 -17.93
CA GLY A 408 1.79 10.97 -17.50
C GLY A 408 2.85 11.03 -18.62
N ASP A 409 2.50 11.45 -19.83
CA ASP A 409 3.37 11.36 -21.02
C ASP A 409 4.66 12.16 -20.90
N VAL A 410 4.72 13.19 -20.05
CA VAL A 410 5.96 13.92 -19.76
C VAL A 410 6.95 13.03 -19.02
N TRP A 411 6.49 12.22 -18.06
CA TRP A 411 7.35 11.44 -17.18
C TRP A 411 7.55 10.00 -17.65
N LEU A 412 6.68 9.47 -18.52
CA LEU A 412 6.84 8.15 -19.12
C LEU A 412 6.59 8.19 -20.63
N ASN A 413 7.68 8.22 -21.39
CA ASN A 413 7.69 8.15 -22.84
C ASN A 413 9.01 7.54 -23.36
N PRO A 414 9.18 7.28 -24.67
CA PRO A 414 10.37 6.64 -25.21
C PRO A 414 11.71 7.37 -24.95
N LYS A 415 11.70 8.65 -24.55
CA LYS A 415 12.93 9.38 -24.17
C LYS A 415 13.41 9.03 -22.76
N ASN A 416 12.53 8.64 -21.85
CA ASN A 416 12.83 8.47 -20.42
C ASN A 416 12.37 7.13 -19.81
N ASP A 417 11.68 6.26 -20.56
CA ASP A 417 11.20 4.94 -20.11
C ASP A 417 12.30 4.04 -19.51
N TYR A 418 13.53 4.18 -20.00
CA TYR A 418 14.69 3.42 -19.55
C TYR A 418 15.00 3.62 -18.07
N MET A 419 14.56 4.72 -17.45
CA MET A 419 14.83 5.03 -16.05
C MET A 419 14.10 4.04 -15.11
N TYR A 420 12.85 3.70 -15.42
CA TYR A 420 11.95 2.98 -14.49
C TYR A 420 12.42 1.57 -14.14
N LYS A 421 13.03 0.84 -15.08
CA LYS A 421 13.58 -0.50 -14.79
C LYS A 421 14.65 -0.45 -13.69
N HIS A 422 15.42 0.63 -13.61
CA HIS A 422 16.43 0.81 -12.57
C HIS A 422 15.79 1.24 -11.26
N LEU A 423 14.88 2.21 -11.30
CA LEU A 423 14.15 2.69 -10.12
C LEU A 423 13.38 1.57 -9.42
N HIS A 424 12.61 0.79 -10.19
CA HIS A 424 11.82 -0.32 -9.67
C HIS A 424 12.67 -1.47 -9.13
N ARG A 425 13.85 -1.72 -9.72
CA ARG A 425 14.82 -2.66 -9.17
C ARG A 425 15.36 -2.16 -7.83
N ILE A 426 15.74 -0.89 -7.74
CA ILE A 426 16.28 -0.28 -6.53
C ILE A 426 15.25 -0.34 -5.39
N GLU A 427 13.98 -0.08 -5.66
CA GLU A 427 12.90 -0.22 -4.65
C GLU A 427 12.81 -1.65 -4.09
N GLN A 428 12.88 -2.66 -4.97
CA GLN A 428 12.87 -4.07 -4.56
C GLN A 428 14.14 -4.46 -3.79
N ASP A 429 15.31 -3.99 -4.23
CA ASP A 429 16.58 -4.18 -3.57
C ASP A 429 16.55 -3.57 -2.15
N LEU A 430 16.00 -2.36 -1.98
CA LEU A 430 15.87 -1.70 -0.68
C LEU A 430 14.99 -2.51 0.28
N ALA A 431 13.80 -2.92 -0.15
CA ALA A 431 12.91 -3.75 0.68
C ALA A 431 13.61 -5.05 1.12
N ALA A 432 14.30 -5.73 0.20
CA ALA A 432 15.05 -6.95 0.51
C ALA A 432 16.20 -6.68 1.49
N ILE A 433 16.95 -5.60 1.30
CA ILE A 433 18.09 -5.23 2.13
C ILE A 433 17.68 -4.91 3.56
N VAL A 434 16.63 -4.09 3.72
CA VAL A 434 16.13 -3.69 5.05
C VAL A 434 15.58 -4.92 5.78
N ALA A 435 14.87 -5.81 5.09
CA ALA A 435 14.41 -7.07 5.67
C ALA A 435 15.58 -8.00 6.08
N LEU A 436 16.64 -8.09 5.27
CA LEU A 436 17.82 -8.92 5.56
C LEU A 436 18.66 -8.41 6.74
N HIS A 437 18.63 -7.11 7.03
CA HIS A 437 19.42 -6.49 8.09
C HIS A 437 18.50 -6.02 9.23
N SER A 438 17.88 -6.98 9.92
CA SER A 438 16.91 -6.73 11.00
C SER A 438 17.47 -6.13 12.29
N GLN A 439 18.77 -6.31 12.52
CA GLN A 439 19.52 -5.64 13.57
C GLN A 439 20.80 -5.08 12.96
N PRO A 440 20.68 -4.04 12.11
CA PRO A 440 21.85 -3.49 11.45
C PRO A 440 22.75 -2.88 12.51
N THR A 441 24.06 -3.10 12.38
CA THR A 441 25.05 -2.29 13.10
C THR A 441 24.83 -0.81 12.76
N GLU A 442 25.30 0.10 13.61
CA GLU A 442 25.18 1.55 13.33
C GLU A 442 25.75 1.94 11.97
N LEU A 443 26.81 1.25 11.53
CA LEU A 443 27.42 1.49 10.22
C LEU A 443 26.54 0.99 9.06
N GLU A 444 25.95 -0.21 9.17
CA GLU A 444 25.01 -0.74 8.19
C GLU A 444 23.75 0.14 8.11
N LYS A 445 23.25 0.61 9.26
CA LYS A 445 22.11 1.53 9.35
C LYS A 445 22.37 2.83 8.59
N ARG A 446 23.55 3.43 8.78
CA ARG A 446 23.99 4.62 8.02
C ARG A 446 24.05 4.36 6.52
N VAL A 447 24.57 3.20 6.11
CA VAL A 447 24.63 2.80 4.69
C VAL A 447 23.22 2.63 4.10
N ILE A 448 22.30 1.96 4.81
CA ILE A 448 20.90 1.79 4.36
C ILE A 448 20.23 3.15 4.17
N LYS A 449 20.40 4.07 5.13
CA LYS A 449 19.90 5.45 5.00
C LYS A 449 20.48 6.15 3.78
N GLN A 450 21.79 6.03 3.55
CA GLN A 450 22.42 6.60 2.36
C GLN A 450 21.88 5.97 1.08
N MET A 451 21.63 4.66 1.05
CA MET A 451 21.02 3.99 -0.11
C MET A 451 19.60 4.51 -0.40
N ILE A 452 18.80 4.75 0.64
CA ILE A 452 17.48 5.38 0.49
C ILE A 452 17.63 6.80 -0.08
N ARG A 453 18.61 7.60 0.38
CA ARG A 453 18.90 8.93 -0.22
C ARG A 453 19.24 8.83 -1.70
N GLU A 454 20.12 7.91 -2.09
CA GLU A 454 20.49 7.76 -3.50
C GLU A 454 19.27 7.37 -4.35
N TRP A 455 18.40 6.48 -3.85
CA TRP A 455 17.14 6.17 -4.52
C TRP A 455 16.22 7.38 -4.63
N MET A 456 16.01 8.12 -3.53
CA MET A 456 15.19 9.33 -3.50
C MET A 456 15.69 10.35 -4.52
N LEU A 457 16.99 10.61 -4.56
CA LEU A 457 17.59 11.54 -5.50
C LEU A 457 17.48 11.05 -6.95
N ALA A 458 17.51 9.74 -7.19
CA ALA A 458 17.33 9.16 -8.53
C ALA A 458 15.88 9.22 -9.03
N VAL A 459 14.87 9.13 -8.14
CA VAL A 459 13.45 9.04 -8.50
C VAL A 459 12.76 10.41 -8.68
N SER A 460 13.51 11.52 -8.58
CA SER A 460 12.92 12.85 -8.81
C SER A 460 12.23 12.94 -10.19
N SER A 461 11.03 13.54 -10.24
CA SER A 461 10.32 13.79 -11.50
C SER A 461 11.11 14.72 -12.44
N ASP A 462 11.96 15.58 -11.87
CA ASP A 462 12.78 16.57 -12.58
C ASP A 462 13.60 15.95 -13.72
N TRP A 463 14.17 14.75 -13.50
CA TRP A 463 15.03 14.13 -14.48
C TRP A 463 14.26 13.69 -15.72
N ALA A 464 13.08 13.11 -15.53
CA ALA A 464 12.23 12.72 -16.64
C ALA A 464 11.65 13.95 -17.36
N PHE A 465 11.28 15.00 -16.60
CA PHE A 465 10.80 16.27 -17.13
C PHE A 465 11.86 16.98 -18.01
N ILE A 466 13.08 17.12 -17.50
CA ILE A 466 14.22 17.72 -18.22
C ILE A 466 14.54 16.96 -19.52
N VAL A 467 14.54 15.62 -19.45
CA VAL A 467 14.80 14.77 -20.62
C VAL A 467 13.69 14.91 -21.67
N ASP A 468 12.43 15.06 -21.25
CA ASP A 468 11.32 15.29 -22.18
C ASP A 468 11.41 16.68 -22.84
N GLY A 469 11.67 17.72 -22.04
CA GLY A 469 11.75 19.12 -22.44
C GLY A 469 13.02 19.51 -23.21
N ASP A 470 13.95 18.58 -23.42
CA ASP A 470 15.23 18.77 -24.12
C ASP A 470 16.11 19.91 -23.52
N SER A 471 16.02 20.14 -22.20
CA SER A 471 16.67 21.27 -21.50
C SER A 471 17.72 20.83 -20.49
N ALA A 472 19.01 20.85 -20.83
CA ALA A 472 20.09 20.27 -20.00
C ALA A 472 19.98 18.74 -19.80
N VAL A 473 19.59 18.03 -20.87
CA VAL A 473 19.40 16.57 -20.92
C VAL A 473 20.60 15.79 -20.39
N GLU A 474 21.82 16.18 -20.77
CA GLU A 474 23.03 15.47 -20.34
C GLU A 474 23.22 15.56 -18.83
N TYR A 475 22.94 16.71 -18.21
CA TYR A 475 22.98 16.85 -16.76
C TYR A 475 21.97 15.92 -16.07
N ALA A 476 20.72 15.88 -16.53
CA ALA A 476 19.71 14.99 -15.94
C ALA A 476 20.08 13.51 -16.07
N LYS A 477 20.62 13.10 -17.22
CA LYS A 477 21.12 11.73 -17.43
C LYS A 477 22.28 11.42 -16.49
N GLU A 478 23.26 12.31 -16.39
CA GLU A 478 24.41 12.17 -15.50
C GLU A 478 23.96 12.06 -14.04
N ARG A 479 23.03 12.90 -13.59
CA ARG A 479 22.47 12.87 -12.23
C ARG A 479 21.75 11.57 -11.93
N PHE A 480 20.87 11.13 -12.84
CA PHE A 480 20.17 9.86 -12.70
C PHE A 480 21.15 8.68 -12.59
N HIS A 481 22.09 8.57 -13.54
CA HIS A 481 23.07 7.48 -13.57
C HIS A 481 24.01 7.51 -12.36
N LEU A 482 24.44 8.71 -11.93
CA LEU A 482 25.27 8.88 -10.75
C LEU A 482 24.62 8.27 -9.50
N HIS A 483 23.35 8.58 -9.25
CA HIS A 483 22.64 8.07 -8.07
C HIS A 483 22.38 6.56 -8.16
N VAL A 484 22.06 6.03 -9.36
CA VAL A 484 21.96 4.57 -9.58
C VAL A 484 23.30 3.87 -9.31
N ASP A 485 24.40 4.40 -9.82
CA ASP A 485 25.74 3.82 -9.64
C ASP A 485 26.23 3.92 -8.19
N ARG A 486 25.90 5.01 -7.49
CA ARG A 486 26.16 5.17 -6.06
C ARG A 486 25.38 4.15 -5.23
N PHE A 487 24.10 3.96 -5.52
CA PHE A 487 23.30 2.92 -4.88
C PHE A 487 23.94 1.54 -5.05
N ASP A 488 24.32 1.17 -6.28
CA ASP A 488 24.90 -0.15 -6.55
C ASP A 488 26.27 -0.34 -5.87
N ARG A 489 27.08 0.72 -5.76
CA ARG A 489 28.33 0.69 -4.97
C ARG A 489 28.06 0.49 -3.48
N LEU A 490 27.11 1.21 -2.90
CA LEU A 490 26.70 1.04 -1.50
C LEU A 490 26.21 -0.38 -1.23
N LYS A 491 25.34 -0.90 -2.09
CA LYS A 491 24.85 -2.27 -2.03
C LYS A 491 25.99 -3.29 -2.06
N ASN A 492 26.89 -3.18 -3.03
CA ASN A 492 28.03 -4.11 -3.16
C ASN A 492 28.97 -4.06 -1.95
N GLN A 493 29.23 -2.87 -1.41
CA GLN A 493 30.09 -2.72 -0.24
C GLN A 493 29.45 -3.30 1.03
N MET A 494 28.13 -3.16 1.17
CA MET A 494 27.37 -3.75 2.28
C MET A 494 27.47 -5.27 2.28
N PHE A 495 27.31 -5.93 1.13
CA PHE A 495 27.37 -7.40 1.03
C PHE A 495 28.79 -7.98 1.11
N THR A 496 29.83 -7.21 0.78
CA THR A 496 31.23 -7.66 0.90
C THR A 496 31.85 -7.46 2.29
N LYS A 497 31.10 -6.90 3.25
CA LYS A 497 31.49 -6.68 4.66
C LYS A 497 32.78 -5.88 4.85
N GLN A 498 33.05 -4.92 3.96
CA GLN A 498 34.20 -4.01 4.03
C GLN A 498 33.76 -2.56 4.30
N LEU A 499 32.90 -2.36 5.29
CA LEU A 499 32.45 -1.02 5.69
C LEU A 499 33.42 -0.41 6.71
N THR A 500 33.79 0.86 6.50
CA THR A 500 34.55 1.68 7.47
C THR A 500 33.86 3.01 7.67
N ASP A 501 33.95 3.60 8.87
CA ASP A 501 33.33 4.91 9.16
C ASP A 501 33.78 5.98 8.17
N ALA A 502 35.10 6.08 7.91
CA ALA A 502 35.65 7.06 6.98
C ALA A 502 35.10 6.92 5.55
N TRP A 503 34.78 5.70 5.11
CA TRP A 503 34.19 5.48 3.79
C TRP A 503 32.71 5.90 3.75
N VAL A 504 31.94 5.56 4.79
CA VAL A 504 30.51 5.95 4.89
C VAL A 504 30.37 7.46 5.03
N GLU A 505 31.18 8.10 5.87
CA GLU A 505 31.22 9.56 6.00
C GLU A 505 31.46 10.26 4.66
N LYS A 506 32.38 9.72 3.84
CA LYS A 506 32.63 10.23 2.49
C LYS A 506 31.41 10.08 1.57
N GLN A 507 30.62 9.01 1.72
CA GLN A 507 29.40 8.85 0.91
C GLN A 507 28.30 9.83 1.36
N GLU A 508 28.12 9.99 2.67
CA GLU A 508 27.14 10.90 3.26
C GLU A 508 27.48 12.38 2.97
N SER A 509 28.76 12.76 3.04
CA SER A 509 29.19 14.14 2.79
C SER A 509 29.00 14.57 1.33
N ALA A 510 29.05 13.63 0.39
CA ALA A 510 28.83 13.90 -1.02
C ALA A 510 27.39 14.33 -1.31
N PHE A 511 26.40 13.71 -0.64
CA PHE A 511 24.99 14.07 -0.75
C PHE A 511 24.32 14.11 0.63
N PRO A 512 24.49 15.21 1.39
CA PRO A 512 23.96 15.36 2.75
C PRO A 512 22.47 15.73 2.73
N PHE A 513 21.68 15.07 1.88
CA PHE A 513 20.25 15.28 1.71
C PHE A 513 19.47 14.51 2.78
N LEU A 514 18.60 15.19 3.52
CA LEU A 514 17.83 14.64 4.64
C LEU A 514 18.70 14.06 5.76
N SER A 515 18.84 14.84 6.83
CA SER A 515 19.62 14.45 8.02
C SER A 515 19.08 13.21 8.74
N SER A 516 17.78 12.92 8.61
CA SER A 516 17.12 11.73 9.16
C SER A 516 16.24 11.12 8.09
N ILE A 517 16.23 9.78 8.06
CA ILE A 517 15.37 8.94 7.24
C ILE A 517 14.92 7.78 8.12
N ASP A 518 13.64 7.40 8.03
CA ASP A 518 13.08 6.20 8.63
C ASP A 518 13.25 5.01 7.67
N GLU A 519 14.34 4.29 7.85
CA GLU A 519 14.65 3.09 7.07
C GLU A 519 13.63 1.96 7.28
N ASN A 520 12.89 1.96 8.39
CA ASN A 520 11.91 0.92 8.70
C ASN A 520 10.67 1.00 7.83
N VAL A 521 10.47 2.10 7.08
CA VAL A 521 9.36 2.22 6.11
C VAL A 521 9.41 1.11 5.06
N PHE A 522 10.61 0.61 4.74
CA PHE A 522 10.82 -0.49 3.80
C PHE A 522 10.63 -1.88 4.41
N LEU A 523 10.41 -1.97 5.73
CA LEU A 523 9.97 -3.20 6.36
C LEU A 523 8.48 -3.38 6.11
N SER A 524 8.11 -4.53 5.57
CA SER A 524 6.70 -4.89 5.55
C SER A 524 6.19 -5.09 6.99
N PRO A 525 4.88 -4.97 7.25
CA PRO A 525 4.30 -5.33 8.54
C PRO A 525 4.69 -6.75 8.98
N HIS A 526 4.92 -7.64 8.01
CA HIS A 526 5.46 -8.98 8.22
C HIS A 526 6.90 -8.96 8.72
N ASP A 527 7.80 -8.21 8.07
CA ASP A 527 9.19 -8.08 8.52
C ASP A 527 9.28 -7.44 9.90
N SER A 528 8.52 -6.36 10.16
CA SER A 528 8.46 -5.73 11.49
C SER A 528 7.96 -6.68 12.58
N TYR A 529 6.97 -7.53 12.28
CA TYR A 529 6.51 -8.57 13.20
C TYR A 529 7.59 -9.62 13.49
N VAL A 530 8.30 -10.09 12.45
CA VAL A 530 9.44 -11.02 12.60
C VAL A 530 10.56 -10.40 13.45
N GLN A 531 10.82 -9.11 13.27
CA GLN A 531 11.84 -8.36 14.01
C GLN A 531 11.44 -8.12 15.47
N THR A 532 10.17 -7.81 15.73
CA THR A 532 9.68 -7.60 17.09
C THR A 532 9.69 -8.91 17.90
N LYS A 533 9.30 -10.04 17.28
CA LYS A 533 9.41 -11.36 17.91
C LYS A 533 10.85 -11.81 18.19
N SER A 534 11.81 -11.43 17.34
CA SER A 534 13.23 -11.74 17.58
C SER A 534 13.86 -10.86 18.68
N GLN A 535 13.29 -9.68 18.96
CA GLN A 535 13.69 -8.81 20.07
C GLN A 535 13.01 -9.16 21.40
N GLU A 536 11.71 -9.51 21.39
CA GLU A 536 10.99 -10.01 22.58
C GLU A 536 11.57 -11.35 23.09
N GLY A 537 12.24 -12.12 22.23
CA GLY A 537 12.98 -13.32 22.60
C GLY A 537 14.31 -13.10 23.38
N THR A 538 14.66 -11.86 23.75
CA THR A 538 15.90 -11.57 24.51
C THR A 538 15.68 -11.07 25.93
N ALA A 539 14.42 -10.88 26.35
CA ALA A 539 14.08 -10.51 27.71
C ALA A 539 13.12 -11.55 28.30
N SER A 540 13.68 -12.39 29.18
CA SER A 540 13.03 -13.41 30.01
C SER A 540 12.90 -14.83 29.41
N GLU A 541 13.31 -15.78 30.26
CA GLU A 541 13.02 -17.23 30.21
C GLU A 541 13.99 -18.13 29.43
N GLU A 542 15.06 -18.50 30.14
CA GLU A 542 15.62 -19.84 30.04
C GLU A 542 14.47 -20.89 30.19
N ASN A 543 14.40 -21.82 29.23
CA ASN A 543 13.58 -23.05 29.14
C ASN A 543 12.18 -23.00 28.48
N LYS A 544 12.14 -22.81 27.15
CA LYS A 544 11.77 -23.85 26.14
C LYS A 544 11.74 -23.21 24.74
N LYS A 545 12.74 -23.53 23.91
CA LYS A 545 12.81 -23.01 22.53
C LYS A 545 11.75 -23.71 21.68
N GLY A 546 10.80 -22.96 21.12
CA GLY A 546 9.83 -23.49 20.15
C GLY A 546 10.51 -24.05 18.90
N ARG A 547 9.96 -25.13 18.33
CA ARG A 547 10.42 -25.79 17.09
C ARG A 547 10.02 -25.02 15.82
N THR A 548 10.80 -25.19 14.75
CA THR A 548 10.46 -24.73 13.40
C THR A 548 9.94 -25.90 12.57
N ILE A 549 8.69 -25.82 12.13
CA ILE A 549 7.94 -26.92 11.49
C ILE A 549 7.69 -26.57 10.01
N LEU A 550 8.06 -27.48 9.11
CA LEU A 550 7.72 -27.39 7.69
C LEU A 550 6.47 -28.22 7.39
N MET A 551 5.32 -27.56 7.28
CA MET A 551 4.07 -28.18 6.87
C MET A 551 3.93 -28.19 5.34
N LEU A 552 3.62 -29.35 4.78
CA LEU A 552 3.33 -29.52 3.36
C LEU A 552 1.84 -29.84 3.20
N SER A 553 1.11 -29.01 2.44
CA SER A 553 -0.30 -29.21 2.15
C SER A 553 -0.66 -28.68 0.79
N TRP A 554 -1.37 -29.45 -0.04
CA TRP A 554 -1.78 -28.98 -1.37
C TRP A 554 -2.90 -27.93 -1.32
N GLU A 555 -3.72 -27.90 -0.26
CA GLU A 555 -4.76 -26.89 -0.03
C GLU A 555 -4.56 -26.16 1.31
N PHE A 556 -4.80 -24.85 1.31
CA PHE A 556 -4.76 -23.96 2.48
C PHE A 556 -5.61 -22.71 2.13
N PRO A 557 -6.28 -22.04 3.10
CA PRO A 557 -7.09 -20.86 2.81
C PRO A 557 -6.34 -19.82 1.95
N PRO A 558 -6.96 -19.25 0.91
CA PRO A 558 -8.39 -19.29 0.57
C PRO A 558 -8.84 -20.55 -0.22
N MET A 559 -7.91 -21.43 -0.63
CA MET A 559 -8.27 -22.65 -1.36
C MET A 559 -8.85 -23.66 -0.37
N MET A 560 -10.17 -23.85 -0.40
CA MET A 560 -10.89 -24.82 0.43
C MET A 560 -11.67 -25.79 -0.45
N VAL A 561 -11.08 -26.93 -0.79
CA VAL A 561 -11.75 -28.02 -1.53
C VAL A 561 -12.38 -29.02 -0.55
N GLY A 562 -11.74 -29.24 0.61
CA GLY A 562 -12.24 -30.11 1.67
C GLY A 562 -11.88 -29.64 3.08
N GLY A 563 -12.06 -30.55 4.04
CA GLY A 563 -11.75 -30.30 5.46
C GLY A 563 -10.26 -30.30 5.80
N LEU A 564 -9.39 -30.74 4.87
CA LEU A 564 -7.94 -30.77 5.08
C LEU A 564 -7.39 -29.34 5.14
N SER A 565 -7.80 -28.46 4.22
CA SER A 565 -7.45 -27.03 4.25
C SER A 565 -7.74 -26.40 5.61
N ARG A 566 -8.92 -26.69 6.19
CA ARG A 566 -9.31 -26.21 7.52
C ARG A 566 -8.46 -26.80 8.64
N HIS A 567 -8.22 -28.11 8.61
CA HIS A 567 -7.34 -28.76 9.59
C HIS A 567 -5.95 -28.13 9.62
N VAL A 568 -5.31 -27.97 8.45
CA VAL A 568 -3.95 -27.42 8.36
C VAL A 568 -3.94 -25.97 8.86
N PHE A 569 -4.95 -25.18 8.50
CA PHE A 569 -5.09 -23.80 8.96
C PHE A 569 -5.20 -23.69 10.48
N ASP A 570 -6.11 -24.44 11.11
CA ASP A 570 -6.32 -24.33 12.54
C ASP A 570 -5.19 -24.97 13.36
N LEU A 571 -4.64 -26.12 12.91
CA LEU A 571 -3.49 -26.76 13.56
C LEU A 571 -2.25 -25.87 13.52
N SER A 572 -1.94 -25.28 12.36
CA SER A 572 -0.76 -24.41 12.21
C SER A 572 -0.88 -23.17 13.10
N ARG A 573 -2.06 -22.55 13.21
CA ARG A 573 -2.31 -21.44 14.14
C ARG A 573 -2.11 -21.86 15.59
N ALA A 574 -2.66 -23.01 16.00
CA ALA A 574 -2.55 -23.49 17.38
C ALA A 574 -1.09 -23.81 17.76
N LEU A 575 -0.30 -24.37 16.83
CA LEU A 575 1.13 -24.59 17.05
C LEU A 575 1.91 -23.27 17.17
N VAL A 576 1.54 -22.24 16.40
CA VAL A 576 2.14 -20.90 16.54
C VAL A 576 1.80 -20.28 17.90
N GLN A 577 0.58 -20.48 18.39
CA GLN A 577 0.16 -20.03 19.73
C GLN A 577 0.94 -20.73 20.85
N ASP A 578 1.31 -22.00 20.67
CA ASP A 578 2.18 -22.76 21.58
C ASP A 578 3.69 -22.41 21.42
N GLY A 579 4.03 -21.41 20.59
CA GLY A 579 5.38 -20.85 20.48
C GLY A 579 6.23 -21.43 19.36
N HIS A 580 5.67 -22.28 18.49
CA HIS A 580 6.37 -22.81 17.32
C HIS A 580 6.42 -21.81 16.16
N THR A 581 7.40 -21.98 15.28
CA THR A 581 7.44 -21.31 13.97
C THR A 581 6.93 -22.30 12.93
N VAL A 582 5.87 -21.98 12.21
CA VAL A 582 5.25 -22.89 11.23
C VAL A 582 5.32 -22.29 9.84
N HIS A 583 5.93 -23.02 8.91
CA HIS A 583 5.95 -22.71 7.48
C HIS A 583 5.08 -23.69 6.72
N VAL A 584 4.03 -23.22 6.05
CA VAL A 584 3.14 -24.01 5.20
C VAL A 584 3.51 -23.78 3.74
N LEU A 585 3.95 -24.82 3.03
CA LEU A 585 4.04 -24.80 1.56
C LEU A 585 2.74 -25.32 0.96
N THR A 586 2.13 -24.55 0.06
CA THR A 586 0.84 -24.87 -0.53
C THR A 586 0.69 -24.42 -1.98
N SER A 587 -0.39 -24.84 -2.65
CA SER A 587 -0.66 -24.48 -4.05
C SER A 587 -1.03 -23.01 -4.20
N SER A 588 -0.72 -22.42 -5.36
CA SER A 588 -1.05 -21.03 -5.66
C SER A 588 -2.54 -20.79 -5.89
N VAL A 589 -2.98 -19.56 -5.60
CA VAL A 589 -4.35 -19.10 -5.83
C VAL A 589 -4.31 -17.73 -6.48
N ASN A 590 -5.06 -17.54 -7.56
CA ASN A 590 -5.15 -16.25 -8.25
C ASN A 590 -5.66 -15.15 -7.30
N GLY A 591 -5.02 -13.99 -7.34
CA GLY A 591 -5.36 -12.84 -6.48
C GLY A 591 -4.79 -12.89 -5.06
N TYR A 592 -4.02 -13.93 -4.71
CA TYR A 592 -3.37 -14.05 -3.40
C TYR A 592 -1.84 -14.03 -3.54
N PRO A 593 -1.12 -13.47 -2.55
CA PRO A 593 0.33 -13.34 -2.61
C PRO A 593 1.02 -14.72 -2.56
N GLN A 594 2.18 -14.82 -3.22
CA GLN A 594 3.03 -16.02 -3.17
C GLN A 594 3.58 -16.28 -1.76
N TYR A 595 3.61 -15.27 -0.91
CA TYR A 595 4.01 -15.38 0.47
C TYR A 595 3.21 -14.41 1.34
N GLU A 596 2.72 -14.87 2.48
CA GLU A 596 2.13 -14.05 3.53
C GLU A 596 2.33 -14.69 4.90
N VAL A 597 2.11 -13.91 5.96
CA VAL A 597 1.86 -14.49 7.30
C VAL A 597 0.40 -14.36 7.65
N ASN A 598 -0.27 -15.49 7.76
CA ASN A 598 -1.69 -15.59 8.08
C ASN A 598 -1.84 -16.03 9.55
N GLN A 599 -2.27 -15.10 10.41
CA GLN A 599 -2.43 -15.34 11.85
C GLN A 599 -1.19 -15.96 12.54
N GLY A 600 0.00 -15.52 12.12
CA GLY A 600 1.28 -15.98 12.64
C GLY A 600 1.89 -17.20 11.92
N VAL A 601 1.16 -17.83 10.99
CA VAL A 601 1.64 -18.94 10.15
C VAL A 601 2.29 -18.39 8.88
N HIS A 602 3.50 -18.83 8.55
CA HIS A 602 4.18 -18.45 7.30
C HIS A 602 3.64 -19.28 6.14
N VAL A 603 2.92 -18.67 5.21
CA VAL A 603 2.25 -19.37 4.10
C VAL A 603 2.98 -19.06 2.79
N HIS A 604 3.48 -20.09 2.13
CA HIS A 604 4.19 -20.00 0.86
C HIS A 604 3.38 -20.69 -0.24
N ARG A 605 2.81 -19.89 -1.14
CA ARG A 605 1.96 -20.33 -2.25
C ARG A 605 2.76 -20.50 -3.53
N LEU A 606 2.82 -21.73 -4.03
CA LEU A 606 3.69 -22.13 -5.11
C LEU A 606 2.90 -22.46 -6.37
N ASN A 607 3.31 -21.84 -7.48
CA ASN A 607 2.94 -22.32 -8.80
C ASN A 607 3.72 -23.61 -9.08
N GLY A 608 3.04 -24.69 -9.50
CA GLY A 608 3.73 -25.82 -10.09
C GLY A 608 4.56 -25.37 -11.29
N LEU A 609 5.61 -26.11 -11.65
CA LEU A 609 6.41 -25.87 -12.87
C LEU A 609 5.60 -25.96 -14.17
N GLN A 610 4.42 -26.59 -14.11
CA GLN A 610 3.43 -26.76 -15.17
C GLN A 610 2.03 -26.59 -14.55
N PRO A 611 1.62 -25.34 -14.27
CA PRO A 611 0.36 -25.07 -13.57
C PRO A 611 -0.89 -25.42 -14.42
N GLU A 612 -0.72 -25.55 -15.74
CA GLU A 612 -1.77 -25.90 -16.72
C GLU A 612 -1.64 -27.33 -17.26
N ALA A 613 -1.00 -28.25 -16.52
CA ALA A 613 -0.82 -29.62 -17.00
C ALA A 613 -2.16 -30.32 -17.31
N ASP A 614 -2.26 -30.97 -18.48
CA ASP A 614 -3.47 -31.66 -18.94
C ASP A 614 -3.84 -32.88 -18.07
N SER A 615 -2.85 -33.50 -17.43
CA SER A 615 -3.01 -34.66 -16.55
C SER A 615 -2.94 -34.25 -15.07
N PHE A 616 -3.88 -34.73 -14.27
CA PHE A 616 -3.91 -34.50 -12.83
C PHE A 616 -2.60 -34.95 -12.14
N PHE A 617 -2.03 -36.08 -12.54
CA PHE A 617 -0.78 -36.56 -11.96
C PHE A 617 0.43 -35.72 -12.34
N ASP A 618 0.44 -35.15 -13.54
CA ASP A 618 1.50 -34.25 -13.97
C ASP A 618 1.43 -32.95 -13.16
N TRP A 619 0.22 -32.44 -12.91
CA TRP A 619 0.01 -31.31 -12.00
C TRP A 619 0.50 -31.62 -10.57
N VAL A 620 0.13 -32.77 -10.00
CA VAL A 620 0.61 -33.19 -8.67
C VAL A 620 2.13 -33.29 -8.64
N GLY A 621 2.74 -33.95 -9.62
CA GLY A 621 4.19 -34.08 -9.73
C GLY A 621 4.87 -32.71 -9.80
N SER A 622 4.32 -31.81 -10.60
CA SER A 622 4.80 -30.45 -10.78
C SER A 622 4.77 -29.63 -9.49
N LEU A 623 3.69 -29.74 -8.71
CA LEU A 623 3.56 -29.12 -7.40
C LEU A 623 4.62 -29.66 -6.42
N ASN A 624 4.85 -30.98 -6.40
CA ASN A 624 5.84 -31.59 -5.51
C ASN A 624 7.27 -31.16 -5.84
N VAL A 625 7.61 -31.01 -7.13
CA VAL A 625 8.93 -30.49 -7.52
C VAL A 625 9.08 -29.04 -7.07
N ALA A 626 8.05 -28.21 -7.27
CA ALA A 626 8.06 -26.81 -6.80
C ALA A 626 8.22 -26.71 -5.27
N MET A 627 7.47 -27.51 -4.50
CA MET A 627 7.60 -27.59 -3.04
C MET A 627 9.00 -28.01 -2.60
N THR A 628 9.58 -29.02 -3.25
CA THR A 628 10.93 -29.50 -2.93
C THR A 628 11.98 -28.42 -3.16
N LEU A 629 12.02 -27.83 -4.36
CA LEU A 629 12.99 -26.79 -4.70
C LEU A 629 12.85 -25.55 -3.83
N TYR A 630 11.61 -25.17 -3.52
CA TYR A 630 11.34 -24.01 -2.68
C TYR A 630 11.74 -24.28 -1.22
N ALA A 631 11.41 -25.44 -0.65
CA ALA A 631 11.82 -25.82 0.69
C ALA A 631 13.35 -25.90 0.83
N GLU A 632 14.07 -26.46 -0.15
CA GLU A 632 15.54 -26.50 -0.14
C GLU A 632 16.18 -25.11 -0.27
N LYS A 633 15.50 -24.17 -0.94
CA LYS A 633 15.93 -22.78 -0.96
C LYS A 633 15.66 -22.13 0.40
N LEU A 634 14.48 -22.35 0.97
CA LEU A 634 14.05 -21.81 2.25
C LEU A 634 14.92 -22.34 3.41
N SER A 635 15.37 -23.60 3.33
CA SER A 635 16.23 -24.22 4.33
C SER A 635 17.64 -23.62 4.43
N ARG A 636 17.99 -22.69 3.54
CA ARG A 636 19.25 -21.93 3.59
C ARG A 636 19.17 -20.77 4.59
N THR A 637 17.98 -20.28 4.88
CA THR A 637 17.71 -19.20 5.83
C THR A 637 17.01 -19.72 7.08
N GLU A 638 16.14 -20.73 6.92
CA GLU A 638 15.39 -21.34 8.01
C GLU A 638 15.94 -22.74 8.33
N LYS A 639 16.06 -23.07 9.62
CA LYS A 639 16.39 -24.44 10.05
C LYS A 639 15.12 -25.14 10.50
N PHE A 640 14.68 -26.13 9.72
CA PHE A 640 13.54 -26.96 10.08
C PHE A 640 13.94 -28.07 11.06
N ASP A 641 13.10 -28.33 12.06
CA ASP A 641 13.26 -29.43 13.00
C ASP A 641 12.45 -30.67 12.57
N VAL A 642 11.32 -30.49 11.89
CA VAL A 642 10.43 -31.57 11.47
C VAL A 642 9.62 -31.17 10.23
N ILE A 643 9.36 -32.14 9.35
CA ILE A 643 8.41 -32.01 8.24
C ILE A 643 7.09 -32.64 8.66
N HIS A 644 5.98 -31.95 8.41
CA HIS A 644 4.63 -32.48 8.61
C HIS A 644 3.87 -32.47 7.29
N ALA A 645 3.71 -33.65 6.68
CA ALA A 645 3.01 -33.83 5.43
C ALA A 645 1.54 -34.17 5.64
N HIS A 646 0.64 -33.51 4.90
CA HIS A 646 -0.79 -33.79 4.92
C HIS A 646 -1.23 -34.45 3.61
N ASP A 647 -1.57 -35.74 3.70
CA ASP A 647 -1.97 -36.63 2.60
C ASP A 647 -0.95 -36.86 1.46
N TRP A 648 -1.25 -37.85 0.63
CA TRP A 648 -0.37 -38.36 -0.44
C TRP A 648 -0.01 -37.34 -1.53
N LEU A 649 -0.82 -36.29 -1.70
CA LEU A 649 -0.63 -35.26 -2.74
C LEU A 649 0.67 -34.47 -2.57
N VAL A 650 1.26 -34.46 -1.38
CA VAL A 650 2.57 -33.84 -1.09
C VAL A 650 3.64 -34.88 -0.75
N GLY A 651 3.32 -36.18 -0.91
CA GLY A 651 4.16 -37.27 -0.41
C GLY A 651 5.53 -37.37 -1.10
N VAL A 652 5.60 -37.03 -2.39
CA VAL A 652 6.86 -37.04 -3.14
C VAL A 652 7.81 -35.95 -2.62
N ALA A 653 7.30 -34.74 -2.38
CA ALA A 653 8.06 -33.65 -1.79
C ALA A 653 8.48 -33.97 -0.35
N ALA A 654 7.58 -34.53 0.46
CA ALA A 654 7.86 -34.93 1.82
C ALA A 654 9.01 -35.95 1.89
N LYS A 655 8.98 -37.00 1.07
CA LYS A 655 10.05 -38.00 0.94
C LYS A 655 11.38 -37.37 0.52
N ALA A 656 11.35 -36.52 -0.51
CA ALA A 656 12.56 -35.87 -1.02
C ALA A 656 13.19 -34.95 0.03
N LEU A 657 12.39 -34.15 0.71
CA LEU A 657 12.85 -33.20 1.73
C LEU A 657 13.31 -33.87 3.01
N LYS A 658 12.68 -34.98 3.42
CA LYS A 658 13.19 -35.81 4.51
C LYS A 658 14.64 -36.22 4.24
N ALA A 659 14.91 -36.69 3.02
CA ALA A 659 16.23 -37.13 2.62
C ALA A 659 17.22 -35.96 2.45
N SER A 660 16.83 -34.85 1.81
CA SER A 660 17.74 -33.74 1.51
C SER A 660 18.02 -32.82 2.69
N LEU A 661 17.04 -32.62 3.58
CA LEU A 661 17.18 -31.79 4.79
C LEU A 661 17.67 -32.59 6.00
N GLY A 662 17.54 -33.91 5.99
CA GLY A 662 17.94 -34.77 7.12
C GLY A 662 17.09 -34.58 8.37
N VAL A 663 15.83 -34.17 8.21
CA VAL A 663 14.88 -33.92 9.29
C VAL A 663 13.79 -35.00 9.30
N PRO A 664 13.23 -35.37 10.47
CA PRO A 664 12.19 -36.38 10.52
C PRO A 664 10.88 -35.92 9.86
N LEU A 665 10.08 -36.89 9.45
CA LEU A 665 8.81 -36.72 8.74
C LEU A 665 7.64 -37.30 9.55
N LEU A 666 6.70 -36.44 9.93
CA LEU A 666 5.37 -36.83 10.39
C LEU A 666 4.40 -36.75 9.20
N ALA A 667 3.54 -37.76 9.02
CA ALA A 667 2.47 -37.69 8.04
C ALA A 667 1.11 -37.76 8.72
N THR A 668 0.16 -36.90 8.35
CA THR A 668 -1.25 -37.05 8.72
C THR A 668 -2.04 -37.53 7.52
N ILE A 669 -2.74 -38.66 7.68
CA ILE A 669 -3.63 -39.23 6.67
C ILE A 669 -5.09 -38.91 7.05
N HIS A 670 -5.76 -38.13 6.19
CA HIS A 670 -7.12 -37.65 6.44
C HIS A 670 -8.18 -38.59 5.88
N ALA A 671 -7.86 -39.35 4.84
CA ALA A 671 -8.70 -40.39 4.23
C ALA A 671 -7.82 -41.33 3.40
N THR A 672 -8.36 -42.48 3.02
CA THR A 672 -7.73 -43.36 2.04
C THR A 672 -8.59 -43.48 0.79
N GLU A 673 -7.96 -43.74 -0.35
CA GLU A 673 -8.68 -44.00 -1.60
C GLU A 673 -9.50 -45.30 -1.50
N HIS A 674 -8.96 -46.30 -0.81
CA HIS A 674 -9.67 -47.54 -0.51
C HIS A 674 -10.97 -47.28 0.27
N GLY A 675 -10.90 -46.50 1.35
CA GLY A 675 -12.07 -46.18 2.17
C GLY A 675 -13.13 -45.38 1.39
N ARG A 676 -12.71 -44.36 0.65
CA ARG A 676 -13.62 -43.51 -0.15
C ARG A 676 -14.45 -44.29 -1.17
N ASN A 677 -13.88 -45.34 -1.74
CA ASN A 677 -14.52 -46.13 -2.79
C ASN A 677 -15.00 -47.50 -2.30
N ASN A 678 -14.84 -47.82 -1.02
CA ASN A 678 -15.10 -49.13 -0.43
C ASN A 678 -14.37 -50.27 -1.16
N GLY A 679 -13.10 -50.03 -1.49
CA GLY A 679 -12.25 -50.90 -2.27
C GLY A 679 -11.50 -50.17 -3.39
N ILE A 680 -10.62 -50.90 -4.05
CA ILE A 680 -9.89 -50.42 -5.23
C ILE A 680 -10.44 -51.16 -6.46
N HIS A 681 -10.99 -50.41 -7.40
CA HIS A 681 -11.70 -50.92 -8.56
C HIS A 681 -11.14 -50.42 -9.90
N THR A 682 -10.29 -49.40 -9.88
CA THR A 682 -9.68 -48.82 -11.08
C THR A 682 -8.16 -48.70 -10.95
N GLU A 683 -7.46 -48.57 -12.07
CA GLU A 683 -6.01 -48.34 -12.11
C GLU A 683 -5.62 -47.02 -11.42
N LEU A 684 -6.38 -45.95 -11.66
CA LEU A 684 -6.19 -44.67 -10.98
C LEU A 684 -6.30 -44.81 -9.45
N GLN A 685 -7.31 -45.52 -8.95
CA GLN A 685 -7.47 -45.78 -7.52
C GLN A 685 -6.29 -46.57 -6.96
N TYR A 686 -5.79 -47.55 -7.72
CA TYR A 686 -4.63 -48.33 -7.31
C TYR A 686 -3.38 -47.44 -7.21
N GLU A 687 -3.12 -46.58 -8.19
CA GLU A 687 -1.98 -45.65 -8.18
C GLU A 687 -2.03 -44.67 -6.99
N ILE A 688 -3.20 -44.11 -6.69
CA ILE A 688 -3.39 -43.24 -5.52
C ILE A 688 -3.12 -44.03 -4.22
N ASN A 689 -3.70 -45.22 -4.10
CA ASN A 689 -3.51 -46.10 -2.95
C ASN A 689 -2.02 -46.46 -2.75
N GLN A 690 -1.24 -46.64 -3.83
CA GLN A 690 0.20 -46.84 -3.72
C GLN A 690 0.93 -45.59 -3.20
N LYS A 691 0.56 -44.39 -3.64
CA LYS A 691 1.17 -43.15 -3.11
C LYS A 691 0.82 -42.89 -1.65
N GLU A 692 -0.39 -43.24 -1.22
CA GLU A 692 -0.80 -43.22 0.19
C GLU A 692 0.06 -44.18 1.00
N TRP A 693 0.22 -45.42 0.54
CA TRP A 693 1.10 -46.41 1.16
C TRP A 693 2.55 -45.90 1.25
N GLU A 694 3.11 -45.38 0.16
CA GLU A 694 4.48 -44.85 0.12
C GLU A 694 4.71 -43.74 1.14
N LEU A 695 3.81 -42.75 1.24
CA LEU A 695 3.95 -41.69 2.24
C LEU A 695 3.94 -42.26 3.66
N THR A 696 3.02 -43.18 3.95
CA THR A 696 2.96 -43.79 5.29
C THR A 696 4.18 -44.67 5.59
N TYR A 697 4.77 -45.29 4.57
CA TYR A 697 6.00 -46.06 4.70
C TYR A 697 7.21 -45.16 5.01
N GLU A 698 7.35 -44.03 4.29
CA GLU A 698 8.47 -43.09 4.42
C GLU A 698 8.41 -42.22 5.68
N ALA A 699 7.22 -41.94 6.21
CA ALA A 699 7.06 -41.18 7.44
C ALA A 699 7.71 -41.90 8.63
N ASP A 700 8.26 -41.17 9.59
CA ASP A 700 8.76 -41.76 10.85
C ASP A 700 7.60 -42.13 11.77
N ARG A 701 6.54 -41.31 11.77
CA ARG A 701 5.28 -41.57 12.47
C ARG A 701 4.10 -41.13 11.60
N VAL A 702 2.93 -41.72 11.85
CA VAL A 702 1.70 -41.46 11.08
C VAL A 702 0.57 -41.10 12.05
N VAL A 703 -0.08 -39.97 11.81
CA VAL A 703 -1.26 -39.52 12.54
C VAL A 703 -2.50 -39.79 11.69
N VAL A 704 -3.54 -40.32 12.34
CA VAL A 704 -4.87 -40.49 11.77
C VAL A 704 -5.93 -39.87 12.68
N CYS A 705 -7.08 -39.53 12.10
CA CYS A 705 -8.10 -38.75 12.80
C CYS A 705 -9.04 -39.60 13.69
N SER A 706 -9.05 -40.93 13.54
CA SER A 706 -9.96 -41.82 14.28
C SER A 706 -9.39 -43.23 14.42
N ASP A 707 -9.88 -43.99 15.41
CA ASP A 707 -9.53 -45.41 15.56
C ASP A 707 -9.93 -46.24 14.33
N TYR A 708 -11.04 -45.88 13.68
CA TYR A 708 -11.43 -46.48 12.40
C TYR A 708 -10.34 -46.33 11.34
N MET A 709 -9.79 -45.12 11.17
CA MET A 709 -8.71 -44.88 10.21
C MET A 709 -7.42 -45.61 10.61
N LYS A 710 -7.16 -45.75 11.91
CA LYS A 710 -6.02 -46.54 12.41
C LYS A 710 -6.16 -48.00 12.00
N GLU A 711 -7.31 -48.62 12.25
CA GLU A 711 -7.61 -50.00 11.86
C GLU A 711 -7.57 -50.18 10.34
N GLU A 712 -8.08 -49.20 9.58
CA GLU A 712 -8.06 -49.21 8.11
C GLU A 712 -6.61 -49.26 7.60
N LEU A 713 -5.74 -48.33 8.03
CA LEU A 713 -4.33 -48.32 7.61
C LEU A 713 -3.56 -49.56 8.06
N MET A 714 -3.82 -50.09 9.26
CA MET A 714 -3.23 -51.37 9.71
C MET A 714 -3.65 -52.52 8.79
N THR A 715 -4.90 -52.52 8.32
CA THR A 715 -5.44 -53.58 7.47
C THR A 715 -4.94 -53.48 6.04
N ILE A 716 -5.07 -52.31 5.40
CA ILE A 716 -4.81 -52.17 3.97
C ILE A 716 -3.33 -51.94 3.65
N PHE A 717 -2.56 -51.32 4.56
CA PHE A 717 -1.15 -51.01 4.38
C PHE A 717 -0.20 -51.83 5.26
N SER A 718 -0.75 -52.66 6.17
CA SER A 718 0.04 -53.47 7.12
C SER A 718 1.01 -52.62 7.96
N LEU A 719 0.60 -51.38 8.29
CA LEU A 719 1.41 -50.49 9.11
C LEU A 719 1.50 -50.99 10.56
N PRO A 720 2.69 -50.96 11.18
CA PRO A 720 2.85 -51.30 12.60
C PRO A 720 2.05 -50.36 13.49
N GLU A 721 1.45 -50.91 14.55
CA GLU A 721 0.64 -50.14 15.49
C GLU A 721 1.46 -49.03 16.17
N GLU A 722 2.71 -49.31 16.53
CA GLU A 722 3.61 -48.35 17.19
C GLU A 722 3.93 -47.10 16.36
N LYS A 723 3.72 -47.17 15.04
CA LYS A 723 3.91 -46.05 14.11
C LYS A 723 2.70 -45.13 14.05
N LEU A 724 1.53 -45.60 14.47
CA LEU A 724 0.25 -44.93 14.31
C LEU A 724 -0.19 -44.25 15.61
N SER A 725 -0.58 -42.99 15.51
CA SER A 725 -1.22 -42.23 16.59
C SER A 725 -2.58 -41.71 16.13
N VAL A 726 -3.58 -41.81 17.00
CA VAL A 726 -4.92 -41.25 16.75
C VAL A 726 -4.98 -39.87 17.39
N ILE A 727 -5.08 -38.82 16.57
CA ILE A 727 -5.28 -37.44 17.02
C ILE A 727 -6.50 -36.89 16.27
N PRO A 728 -7.61 -36.61 16.97
CA PRO A 728 -8.83 -36.11 16.33
C PRO A 728 -8.62 -34.69 15.78
N ASN A 729 -9.44 -34.29 14.80
CA ASN A 729 -9.49 -32.87 14.39
C ASN A 729 -10.20 -32.02 15.44
N GLY A 730 -9.83 -30.75 15.50
CA GLY A 730 -10.44 -29.78 16.40
C GLY A 730 -11.53 -28.97 15.73
N VAL A 731 -12.22 -28.16 16.53
CA VAL A 731 -13.11 -27.11 16.05
C VAL A 731 -12.89 -25.84 16.86
N ASP A 732 -12.79 -24.72 16.17
CA ASP A 732 -12.67 -23.41 16.81
C ASP A 732 -14.07 -22.87 17.14
N LEU A 733 -14.35 -22.71 18.44
CA LEU A 733 -15.65 -22.25 18.93
C LEU A 733 -15.95 -20.80 18.53
N ASP A 734 -14.93 -19.96 18.43
CA ASP A 734 -15.09 -18.55 18.11
C ASP A 734 -15.38 -18.36 16.62
N LEU A 735 -14.85 -19.25 15.77
CA LEU A 735 -15.18 -19.28 14.34
C LEU A 735 -16.56 -19.86 14.01
N VAL A 736 -17.22 -20.54 14.95
CA VAL A 736 -18.57 -21.12 14.76
C VAL A 736 -19.67 -20.23 15.34
N ARG A 737 -19.34 -19.35 16.30
CA ARG A 737 -20.31 -18.44 16.94
C ARG A 737 -20.54 -17.19 16.09
N SER A 738 -21.79 -16.93 15.71
CA SER A 738 -22.17 -15.67 15.07
C SER A 738 -22.06 -14.51 16.09
N LEU A 739 -21.14 -13.56 15.85
CA LEU A 739 -20.90 -12.37 16.69
C LEU A 739 -21.78 -11.17 16.29
N ARG A 740 -22.68 -11.32 15.31
CA ARG A 740 -23.52 -10.26 14.74
C ARG A 740 -25.00 -10.66 14.76
N ASP A 741 -25.88 -9.66 14.64
CA ASP A 741 -27.30 -9.91 14.38
C ASP A 741 -27.43 -10.68 13.05
N SER A 742 -27.95 -11.90 13.13
CA SER A 742 -27.95 -12.83 12.00
C SER A 742 -28.81 -12.34 10.83
N THR A 743 -28.26 -12.36 9.61
CA THR A 743 -28.85 -11.78 8.40
C THR A 743 -29.85 -12.68 7.68
N VAL A 744 -29.91 -13.97 8.05
CA VAL A 744 -30.78 -14.97 7.39
C VAL A 744 -32.26 -14.82 7.81
N GLU A 745 -33.16 -14.29 7.00
CA GLU A 745 -34.59 -14.32 7.37
C GLU A 745 -35.14 -15.75 7.25
N LEU A 746 -35.42 -16.40 8.39
CA LEU A 746 -36.30 -17.56 8.39
C LEU A 746 -37.74 -17.03 8.38
N GLU A 747 -38.48 -17.31 7.31
CA GLU A 747 -39.94 -17.18 7.35
C GLU A 747 -40.45 -17.91 8.59
N SER A 748 -41.30 -17.26 9.39
CA SER A 748 -41.82 -17.76 10.67
C SER A 748 -42.83 -18.90 10.48
N ASN A 749 -42.42 -19.97 9.82
CA ASN A 749 -43.19 -21.20 9.72
C ASN A 749 -42.83 -22.10 10.90
N GLU A 750 -43.85 -22.64 11.56
CA GLU A 750 -43.82 -23.50 12.75
C GLU A 750 -43.13 -24.88 12.54
N MET A 751 -42.22 -25.01 11.56
CA MET A 751 -41.54 -26.26 11.21
C MET A 751 -40.21 -26.42 11.94
N PHE A 752 -39.99 -27.60 12.51
CA PHE A 752 -38.71 -27.99 13.10
C PHE A 752 -37.67 -28.19 12.00
N THR A 753 -36.61 -27.39 12.07
CA THR A 753 -35.63 -27.22 10.99
C THR A 753 -34.35 -27.99 11.28
N VAL A 754 -33.99 -28.91 10.39
CA VAL A 754 -32.78 -29.72 10.47
C VAL A 754 -31.79 -29.28 9.39
N PHE A 755 -30.59 -28.89 9.79
CA PHE A 755 -29.57 -28.38 8.88
C PHE A 755 -28.48 -29.41 8.58
N SER A 756 -28.03 -29.48 7.34
CA SER A 756 -26.91 -30.30 6.90
C SER A 756 -26.06 -29.52 5.90
N VAL A 757 -24.74 -29.59 6.05
CA VAL A 757 -23.78 -28.94 5.16
C VAL A 757 -22.69 -29.92 4.73
N GLY A 758 -22.32 -29.89 3.45
CA GLY A 758 -21.25 -30.72 2.92
C GLY A 758 -21.25 -30.82 1.40
N ARG A 759 -20.21 -31.44 0.84
CA ARG A 759 -20.13 -31.68 -0.61
C ARG A 759 -21.23 -32.65 -1.05
N MET A 760 -21.97 -32.32 -2.11
CA MET A 760 -23.08 -33.13 -2.63
C MET A 760 -22.56 -34.31 -3.48
N VAL A 761 -22.02 -35.31 -2.79
CA VAL A 761 -21.50 -36.57 -3.33
C VAL A 761 -22.18 -37.75 -2.63
N LYS A 762 -22.09 -38.94 -3.22
CA LYS A 762 -22.81 -40.13 -2.75
C LYS A 762 -22.40 -40.53 -1.33
N GLU A 763 -21.12 -40.40 -1.01
CA GLU A 763 -20.52 -40.80 0.27
C GLU A 763 -21.04 -39.95 1.44
N LYS A 764 -21.56 -38.73 1.18
CA LYS A 764 -22.14 -37.85 2.21
C LYS A 764 -23.61 -38.18 2.53
N GLY A 765 -24.24 -39.09 1.79
CA GLY A 765 -25.52 -39.70 2.16
C GLY A 765 -26.74 -38.78 2.15
N PHE A 766 -26.68 -37.60 1.50
CA PHE A 766 -27.81 -36.66 1.39
C PHE A 766 -29.08 -37.28 0.80
N GLN A 767 -28.95 -38.34 -0.01
CA GLN A 767 -30.08 -39.13 -0.50
C GLN A 767 -30.96 -39.62 0.67
N THR A 768 -30.35 -40.03 1.78
CA THR A 768 -31.07 -40.62 2.93
C THR A 768 -31.99 -39.58 3.57
N ILE A 769 -31.60 -38.30 3.53
CA ILE A 769 -32.44 -37.19 4.00
C ILE A 769 -33.66 -37.01 3.10
N ILE A 770 -33.49 -37.08 1.78
CA ILE A 770 -34.58 -36.93 0.81
C ILE A 770 -35.60 -38.07 0.99
N ASP A 771 -35.09 -39.30 1.12
CA ASP A 771 -35.92 -40.48 1.34
C ASP A 771 -36.68 -40.42 2.68
N ALA A 772 -36.02 -39.96 3.75
CA ALA A 772 -36.68 -39.78 5.05
C ALA A 772 -37.68 -38.61 5.05
N ALA A 773 -37.41 -37.53 4.30
CA ALA A 773 -38.32 -36.39 4.17
C ALA A 773 -39.65 -36.80 3.53
N GLU A 774 -39.62 -37.74 2.56
CA GLU A 774 -40.83 -38.32 1.97
C GLU A 774 -41.68 -39.06 3.01
N ASP A 775 -41.06 -39.92 3.82
CA ASP A 775 -41.76 -40.65 4.87
C ASP A 775 -42.33 -39.72 5.96
N LEU A 776 -41.59 -38.67 6.33
CA LEU A 776 -42.02 -37.66 7.30
C LEU A 776 -43.17 -36.80 6.76
N LYS A 777 -43.14 -36.44 5.48
CA LYS A 777 -44.26 -35.77 4.78
C LYS A 777 -45.52 -36.64 4.81
N HIS A 778 -45.41 -37.94 4.51
CA HIS A 778 -46.56 -38.85 4.55
C HIS A 778 -47.16 -39.00 5.94
N LYS A 779 -46.34 -38.87 6.99
CA LYS A 779 -46.78 -38.86 8.40
C LYS A 779 -47.33 -37.51 8.86
N GLY A 780 -47.29 -36.47 8.03
CA GLY A 780 -47.72 -35.11 8.37
C GLY A 780 -46.84 -34.43 9.43
N ALA A 781 -45.57 -34.84 9.55
CA ALA A 781 -44.66 -34.27 10.53
C ALA A 781 -44.16 -32.89 10.07
N PRO A 782 -44.14 -31.86 10.94
CA PRO A 782 -43.73 -30.50 10.58
C PRO A 782 -42.20 -30.37 10.58
N ILE A 783 -41.52 -31.15 9.74
CA ILE A 783 -40.06 -31.24 9.66
C ILE A 783 -39.57 -30.67 8.33
N ARG A 784 -38.58 -29.78 8.38
CA ARG A 784 -37.92 -29.20 7.22
C ARG A 784 -36.43 -29.49 7.28
N PHE A 785 -35.86 -29.96 6.18
CA PHE A 785 -34.43 -30.12 5.97
C PHE A 785 -33.89 -28.96 5.13
N VAL A 786 -32.82 -28.35 5.60
CA VAL A 786 -32.09 -27.30 4.88
C VAL A 786 -30.70 -27.81 4.57
N LEU A 787 -30.39 -27.91 3.28
CA LEU A 787 -29.20 -28.59 2.76
C LEU A 787 -28.30 -27.58 2.05
N ALA A 788 -27.05 -27.47 2.51
CA ALA A 788 -26.05 -26.57 1.94
C ALA A 788 -24.88 -27.33 1.33
N GLY A 789 -24.43 -26.89 0.16
CA GLY A 789 -23.27 -27.41 -0.54
C GLY A 789 -23.43 -27.48 -2.05
N LYS A 790 -22.30 -27.74 -2.72
CA LYS A 790 -22.22 -28.06 -4.15
C LYS A 790 -21.66 -29.46 -4.35
N GLY A 791 -21.91 -30.05 -5.51
CA GLY A 791 -21.34 -31.34 -5.89
C GLY A 791 -22.06 -31.94 -7.09
N PRO A 792 -21.49 -33.01 -7.67
CA PRO A 792 -22.01 -33.62 -8.89
C PRO A 792 -23.45 -34.15 -8.73
N MET A 793 -23.88 -34.48 -7.50
CA MET A 793 -25.21 -35.04 -7.24
C MET A 793 -26.29 -33.98 -6.99
N LEU A 794 -25.94 -32.69 -6.87
CA LEU A 794 -26.90 -31.64 -6.48
C LEU A 794 -28.11 -31.58 -7.42
N ARG A 795 -27.87 -31.62 -8.75
CA ARG A 795 -28.94 -31.58 -9.75
C ARG A 795 -29.87 -32.78 -9.62
N GLU A 796 -29.31 -33.97 -9.45
CA GLU A 796 -30.10 -35.20 -9.31
C GLU A 796 -30.97 -35.12 -8.04
N PHE A 797 -30.43 -34.66 -6.92
CA PHE A 797 -31.17 -34.48 -5.68
C PHE A 797 -32.30 -33.45 -5.78
N GLN A 798 -32.08 -32.32 -6.46
CA GLN A 798 -33.12 -31.33 -6.73
C GLN A 798 -34.25 -31.90 -7.59
N GLU A 799 -33.91 -32.65 -8.65
CA GLU A 799 -34.91 -33.31 -9.49
C GLU A 799 -35.70 -34.38 -8.72
N GLN A 800 -35.07 -35.10 -7.77
CA GLN A 800 -35.78 -36.05 -6.90
C GLN A 800 -36.76 -35.35 -5.96
N VAL A 801 -36.36 -34.24 -5.33
CA VAL A 801 -37.22 -33.44 -4.44
C VAL A 801 -38.44 -32.91 -5.20
N GLN A 802 -38.25 -32.36 -6.40
CA GLN A 802 -39.34 -31.84 -7.22
C GLN A 802 -40.30 -32.97 -7.67
N ARG A 803 -39.76 -34.11 -8.13
CA ARG A 803 -40.56 -35.26 -8.56
C ARG A 803 -41.44 -35.83 -7.44
N ARG A 804 -40.94 -35.83 -6.20
CA ARG A 804 -41.64 -36.31 -5.00
C ARG A 804 -42.46 -35.20 -4.31
N GLN A 805 -42.48 -33.99 -4.87
CA GLN A 805 -43.17 -32.80 -4.33
C GLN A 805 -42.74 -32.47 -2.90
N LEU A 806 -41.43 -32.50 -2.63
CA LEU A 806 -40.84 -32.28 -1.31
C LEU A 806 -40.33 -30.85 -1.11
N ASP A 807 -40.69 -29.91 -1.98
CA ASP A 807 -40.15 -28.54 -2.01
C ASP A 807 -40.37 -27.76 -0.70
N HIS A 808 -41.44 -28.09 0.04
CA HIS A 808 -41.70 -27.51 1.37
C HIS A 808 -40.95 -28.18 2.52
N HIS A 809 -40.41 -29.39 2.30
CA HIS A 809 -39.71 -30.20 3.31
C HIS A 809 -38.21 -30.27 3.09
N VAL A 810 -37.69 -30.01 1.89
CA VAL A 810 -36.26 -30.05 1.58
C VAL A 810 -35.88 -28.82 0.78
N VAL A 811 -35.04 -27.96 1.37
CA VAL A 811 -34.56 -26.71 0.77
C VAL A 811 -33.08 -26.83 0.48
N PHE A 812 -32.66 -26.54 -0.75
CA PHE A 812 -31.25 -26.46 -1.14
C PHE A 812 -30.79 -25.01 -1.19
N LEU A 813 -29.73 -24.68 -0.44
CA LEU A 813 -29.15 -23.33 -0.41
C LEU A 813 -28.05 -23.13 -1.46
N GLY A 814 -27.49 -24.22 -2.01
CA GLY A 814 -26.29 -24.16 -2.82
C GLY A 814 -25.03 -23.91 -1.97
N PHE A 815 -24.02 -23.25 -2.55
CA PHE A 815 -22.80 -22.91 -1.82
C PHE A 815 -23.07 -21.70 -0.94
N ILE A 816 -22.72 -21.81 0.34
CA ILE A 816 -22.86 -20.75 1.33
C ILE A 816 -21.49 -20.39 1.91
N THR A 817 -21.35 -19.15 2.34
CA THR A 817 -20.19 -18.64 3.07
C THR A 817 -20.11 -19.22 4.49
N ASP A 818 -18.96 -19.07 5.14
CA ASP A 818 -18.76 -19.49 6.53
C ASP A 818 -19.69 -18.73 7.50
N GLU A 819 -19.94 -17.45 7.24
CA GLU A 819 -20.89 -16.63 8.02
C GLU A 819 -22.33 -17.16 7.88
N GLU A 820 -22.78 -17.42 6.65
CA GLU A 820 -24.10 -18.02 6.41
C GLU A 820 -24.23 -19.41 7.02
N ARG A 821 -23.18 -20.24 6.96
CA ARG A 821 -23.17 -21.56 7.61
C ARG A 821 -23.38 -21.44 9.12
N ASN A 822 -22.66 -20.52 9.77
CA ASN A 822 -22.78 -20.30 11.21
C ASN A 822 -24.17 -19.77 11.59
N ASP A 823 -24.74 -18.91 10.76
CA ASP A 823 -26.11 -18.42 10.93
C ASP A 823 -27.15 -19.54 10.80
N TRP A 824 -26.99 -20.43 9.82
CA TRP A 824 -27.84 -21.63 9.66
C TRP A 824 -27.68 -22.61 10.81
N PHE A 825 -26.44 -22.85 11.27
CA PHE A 825 -26.22 -23.62 12.48
C PHE A 825 -26.89 -22.97 13.69
N THR A 826 -26.89 -21.64 13.82
CA THR A 826 -27.55 -20.93 14.93
C THR A 826 -29.07 -21.04 14.86
N LYS A 827 -29.63 -20.99 13.65
CA LYS A 827 -31.08 -20.94 13.41
C LYS A 827 -31.78 -22.30 13.34
N ALA A 828 -31.05 -23.36 13.01
CA ALA A 828 -31.61 -24.71 12.99
C ALA A 828 -31.95 -25.24 14.39
N ASP A 829 -32.92 -26.15 14.46
CA ASP A 829 -33.25 -26.89 15.69
C ASP A 829 -32.30 -28.07 15.92
N ALA A 830 -31.76 -28.65 14.84
CA ALA A 830 -30.84 -29.79 14.86
C ALA A 830 -29.89 -29.77 13.66
N ALA A 831 -28.75 -30.44 13.80
CA ALA A 831 -27.82 -30.70 12.69
C ALA A 831 -27.82 -32.19 12.33
N ILE A 832 -27.63 -32.52 11.05
CA ILE A 832 -27.56 -33.91 10.58
C ILE A 832 -26.44 -34.14 9.57
N PHE A 833 -25.73 -35.27 9.71
CA PHE A 833 -24.66 -35.69 8.82
C PHE A 833 -24.79 -37.19 8.49
N PRO A 834 -25.55 -37.56 7.44
CA PRO A 834 -25.96 -38.93 7.15
C PRO A 834 -24.91 -39.70 6.30
N SER A 835 -23.62 -39.39 6.46
CA SER A 835 -22.54 -39.93 5.63
C SER A 835 -22.55 -41.47 5.58
N LEU A 836 -22.24 -42.03 4.42
CA LEU A 836 -21.98 -43.47 4.22
C LEU A 836 -20.51 -43.81 4.49
N TYR A 837 -19.62 -42.84 4.27
CA TYR A 837 -18.21 -42.90 4.62
C TYR A 837 -17.78 -41.54 5.17
N GLU A 838 -17.20 -41.54 6.37
CA GLU A 838 -16.70 -40.31 7.00
C GLU A 838 -15.45 -40.60 7.83
N PRO A 839 -14.24 -40.27 7.35
CA PRO A 839 -12.99 -40.52 8.08
C PRO A 839 -12.93 -39.86 9.46
N PHE A 840 -13.47 -38.64 9.57
CA PHE A 840 -13.55 -37.89 10.82
C PHE A 840 -14.91 -37.21 11.01
N GLY A 841 -15.26 -36.25 10.14
CA GLY A 841 -16.52 -35.51 10.23
C GLY A 841 -16.44 -34.21 11.04
N ILE A 842 -15.56 -33.28 10.63
CA ILE A 842 -15.41 -31.93 11.24
C ILE A 842 -16.76 -31.21 11.36
N VAL A 843 -17.62 -31.36 10.36
CA VAL A 843 -18.97 -30.77 10.33
C VAL A 843 -19.86 -31.20 11.51
N ALA A 844 -19.66 -32.41 12.05
CA ALA A 844 -20.37 -32.85 13.25
C ALA A 844 -19.91 -32.08 14.49
N LEU A 845 -18.60 -31.82 14.61
CA LEU A 845 -18.06 -30.96 15.67
C LEU A 845 -18.54 -29.51 15.51
N GLU A 846 -18.67 -28.99 14.29
CA GLU A 846 -19.22 -27.65 14.02
C GLU A 846 -20.69 -27.55 14.50
N GLY A 847 -21.52 -28.56 14.22
CA GLY A 847 -22.89 -28.62 14.73
C GLY A 847 -22.95 -28.66 16.27
N MET A 848 -22.10 -29.48 16.90
CA MET A 848 -21.99 -29.56 18.35
C MET A 848 -21.45 -28.26 18.98
N ALA A 849 -20.48 -27.60 18.33
CA ALA A 849 -19.89 -26.31 18.71
C ALA A 849 -20.92 -25.17 18.66
N ALA A 850 -21.84 -25.21 17.71
CA ALA A 850 -22.98 -24.30 17.63
C ALA A 850 -24.06 -24.58 18.70
N GLY A 851 -23.86 -25.57 19.56
CA GLY A 851 -24.82 -25.96 20.59
C GLY A 851 -26.08 -26.57 20.00
N LYS A 852 -25.97 -27.28 18.87
CA LYS A 852 -27.09 -27.99 18.25
C LYS A 852 -27.02 -29.49 18.56
N PRO A 853 -28.19 -30.13 18.75
CA PRO A 853 -28.25 -31.57 18.82
C PRO A 853 -27.89 -32.14 17.44
N THR A 854 -26.85 -32.96 17.39
CA THR A 854 -26.29 -33.47 16.14
C THR A 854 -26.66 -34.94 15.95
N ILE A 855 -27.24 -35.27 14.78
CA ILE A 855 -27.49 -36.64 14.32
C ILE A 855 -26.39 -37.02 13.31
N VAL A 856 -25.74 -38.16 13.52
CA VAL A 856 -24.69 -38.65 12.61
C VAL A 856 -24.93 -40.11 12.22
N SER A 857 -24.44 -40.51 11.05
CA SER A 857 -24.34 -41.94 10.74
C SER A 857 -23.31 -42.63 11.64
N ASP A 858 -23.59 -43.88 12.04
CA ASP A 858 -22.68 -44.73 12.81
C ASP A 858 -21.58 -45.33 11.93
N VAL A 859 -20.75 -44.47 11.32
CA VAL A 859 -19.61 -44.83 10.46
C VAL A 859 -18.39 -44.00 10.77
N GLY A 860 -17.21 -44.59 10.55
CA GLY A 860 -15.93 -43.93 10.59
C GLY A 860 -15.72 -43.07 11.83
N GLY A 861 -15.17 -41.86 11.66
CA GLY A 861 -14.91 -40.95 12.77
C GLY A 861 -16.15 -40.29 13.38
N LEU A 862 -17.30 -40.29 12.68
CA LEU A 862 -18.56 -39.81 13.28
C LEU A 862 -18.96 -40.71 14.46
N SER A 863 -18.72 -42.01 14.32
CA SER A 863 -19.02 -43.01 15.35
C SER A 863 -18.21 -42.78 16.63
N SER A 864 -16.99 -42.26 16.53
CA SER A 864 -16.13 -41.96 17.68
C SER A 864 -16.41 -40.58 18.30
N ILE A 865 -16.89 -39.61 17.53
CA ILE A 865 -17.26 -38.27 18.02
C ILE A 865 -18.56 -38.33 18.84
N VAL A 866 -19.57 -39.05 18.33
CA VAL A 866 -20.91 -39.08 18.93
C VAL A 866 -21.11 -40.34 19.77
N GLN A 867 -21.51 -40.18 21.02
CA GLN A 867 -22.01 -41.22 21.91
C GLN A 867 -23.54 -41.15 21.92
N HIS A 868 -24.18 -42.19 21.39
CA HIS A 868 -25.61 -42.20 21.11
C HIS A 868 -26.45 -41.93 22.37
N GLY A 869 -27.29 -40.90 22.32
CA GLY A 869 -28.19 -40.52 23.40
C GLY A 869 -27.54 -39.67 24.49
N GLU A 870 -26.22 -39.47 24.44
CA GLU A 870 -25.48 -38.68 25.42
C GLU A 870 -25.09 -37.31 24.87
N ASN A 871 -24.27 -37.26 23.82
CA ASN A 871 -23.73 -36.02 23.24
C ASN A 871 -24.18 -35.79 21.79
N GLY A 872 -24.93 -36.73 21.23
CA GLY A 872 -25.58 -36.68 19.90
C GLY A 872 -26.43 -37.93 19.68
N LEU A 873 -27.01 -38.07 18.49
CA LEU A 873 -27.74 -39.28 18.09
C LEU A 873 -27.04 -39.96 16.91
N LYS A 874 -27.13 -41.28 16.87
CA LYS A 874 -26.58 -42.10 15.80
C LYS A 874 -27.72 -42.68 14.98
N MET A 875 -27.52 -42.79 13.67
CA MET A 875 -28.38 -43.50 12.75
C MET A 875 -27.62 -44.60 12.04
N ILE A 876 -28.34 -45.62 11.57
CA ILE A 876 -27.77 -46.66 10.72
C ILE A 876 -27.47 -46.02 9.35
N PRO A 877 -26.23 -46.09 8.84
CA PRO A 877 -25.85 -45.46 7.57
C PRO A 877 -26.73 -45.92 6.40
N GLY A 878 -27.28 -44.97 5.65
CA GLY A 878 -28.16 -45.23 4.51
C GLY A 878 -29.58 -45.71 4.86
N ASP A 879 -29.93 -45.81 6.15
CA ASP A 879 -31.26 -46.23 6.59
C ASP A 879 -32.15 -45.00 6.86
N LYS A 880 -33.14 -44.80 5.97
CA LYS A 880 -34.10 -43.69 6.06
C LYS A 880 -35.04 -43.78 7.27
N ASP A 881 -35.39 -44.99 7.70
CA ASP A 881 -36.29 -45.20 8.84
C ASP A 881 -35.57 -44.88 10.15
N SER A 882 -34.30 -45.27 10.24
CA SER A 882 -33.41 -44.90 11.33
C SER A 882 -33.25 -43.38 11.42
N LEU A 883 -32.98 -42.70 10.29
CA LEU A 883 -32.88 -41.24 10.23
C LEU A 883 -34.17 -40.57 10.71
N ALA A 884 -35.31 -40.96 10.14
CA ALA A 884 -36.62 -40.41 10.50
C ALA A 884 -36.94 -40.62 11.98
N ALA A 885 -36.58 -41.77 12.55
CA ALA A 885 -36.76 -42.05 13.97
C ALA A 885 -35.94 -41.10 14.85
N GLN A 886 -34.66 -40.86 14.54
CA GLN A 886 -33.81 -39.94 15.32
C GLN A 886 -34.29 -38.49 15.23
N VAL A 887 -34.70 -38.03 14.05
CA VAL A 887 -35.25 -36.68 13.85
C VAL A 887 -36.54 -36.50 14.65
N MET A 888 -37.46 -37.47 14.58
CA MET A 888 -38.69 -37.44 15.37
C MET A 888 -38.44 -37.55 16.88
N TYR A 889 -37.39 -38.24 17.28
CA TYR A 889 -37.01 -38.34 18.69
C TYR A 889 -36.60 -36.97 19.26
N LEU A 890 -35.77 -36.20 18.53
CA LEU A 890 -35.41 -34.83 18.91
C LEU A 890 -36.62 -33.89 18.89
N TYR A 891 -37.48 -34.00 17.88
CA TYR A 891 -38.69 -33.19 17.76
C TYR A 891 -39.65 -33.39 18.95
N ASN A 892 -39.89 -34.64 19.34
CA ASN A 892 -40.85 -34.97 20.39
C ASN A 892 -40.31 -34.77 21.83
N HIS A 893 -38.99 -34.65 22.02
CA HIS A 893 -38.38 -34.59 23.36
C HIS A 893 -37.47 -33.34 23.52
N PRO A 894 -38.05 -32.13 23.67
CA PRO A 894 -37.29 -30.88 23.70
C PRO A 894 -36.29 -30.78 24.88
N ILE A 895 -36.61 -31.36 26.04
CA ILE A 895 -35.69 -31.39 27.20
C ILE A 895 -34.46 -32.25 26.91
N LEU A 896 -34.67 -33.43 26.31
CA LEU A 896 -33.58 -34.32 25.92
C LEU A 896 -32.74 -33.69 24.80
N ARG A 897 -33.39 -33.05 23.84
CA ARG A 897 -32.76 -32.29 22.76
C ARG A 897 -31.77 -31.25 23.31
N GLU A 898 -32.20 -30.46 24.30
CA GLU A 898 -31.34 -29.46 24.96
C GLU A 898 -30.21 -30.10 25.78
N GLY A 899 -30.49 -31.21 26.48
CA GLY A 899 -29.49 -31.97 27.22
C GLY A 899 -28.36 -32.51 26.33
N ILE A 900 -28.73 -33.15 25.21
CA ILE A 900 -27.79 -33.68 24.22
C ILE A 900 -26.94 -32.55 23.63
N ALA A 901 -27.57 -31.43 23.25
CA ALA A 901 -26.87 -30.27 22.69
C ALA A 901 -25.85 -29.67 23.69
N THR A 902 -26.24 -29.57 24.96
CA THR A 902 -25.38 -29.07 26.05
C THR A 902 -24.19 -29.99 26.28
N GLN A 903 -24.41 -31.30 26.32
CA GLN A 903 -23.34 -32.28 26.49
C GLN A 903 -22.41 -32.32 25.27
N GLY A 904 -22.94 -32.23 24.06
CA GLY A 904 -22.16 -32.12 22.83
C GLY A 904 -21.24 -30.90 22.82
N LEU A 905 -21.77 -29.73 23.18
CA LEU A 905 -20.97 -28.50 23.31
C LEU A 905 -19.87 -28.63 24.38
N ARG A 906 -20.16 -29.31 25.49
CA ARG A 906 -19.17 -29.57 26.55
C ARG A 906 -18.06 -30.49 26.08
N ASP A 907 -18.40 -31.55 25.35
CA ASP A 907 -17.44 -32.50 24.80
C ASP A 907 -16.51 -31.80 23.79
N VAL A 908 -17.06 -30.97 22.90
CA VAL A 908 -16.26 -30.13 21.98
C VAL A 908 -15.24 -29.29 22.74
N LYS A 909 -15.69 -28.54 23.76
CA LYS A 909 -14.84 -27.66 24.59
C LYS A 909 -13.71 -28.37 25.32
N THR A 910 -13.85 -29.66 25.59
CA THR A 910 -12.95 -30.39 26.48
C THR A 910 -12.10 -31.43 25.78
N LYS A 911 -12.57 -31.98 24.65
CA LYS A 911 -11.93 -33.08 23.93
C LYS A 911 -11.42 -32.70 22.54
N PHE A 912 -12.00 -31.67 21.90
CA PHE A 912 -11.74 -31.30 20.50
C PHE A 912 -11.24 -29.86 20.36
N ASP A 913 -10.56 -29.37 21.39
CA ASP A 913 -9.91 -28.07 21.41
C ASP A 913 -8.57 -28.10 20.65
N TRP A 914 -8.34 -27.10 19.80
CA TRP A 914 -7.13 -27.03 18.98
C TRP A 914 -5.83 -26.88 19.78
N GLY A 915 -5.86 -26.26 20.97
CA GLY A 915 -4.69 -26.21 21.85
C GLY A 915 -4.33 -27.57 22.43
N ALA A 916 -5.31 -28.38 22.81
CA ALA A 916 -5.08 -29.76 23.25
C ALA A 916 -4.59 -30.66 22.11
N ILE A 917 -5.08 -30.45 20.89
CA ILE A 917 -4.67 -31.20 19.69
C ILE A 917 -3.26 -30.81 19.25
N ALA A 918 -2.92 -29.52 19.23
CA ALA A 918 -1.58 -29.04 18.91
C ALA A 918 -0.52 -29.66 19.85
N LYS A 919 -0.81 -29.75 21.15
CA LYS A 919 0.07 -30.43 22.13
C LYS A 919 0.22 -31.92 21.91
N GLN A 920 -0.81 -32.60 21.41
CA GLN A 920 -0.69 -34.02 21.04
C GLN A 920 0.20 -34.16 19.80
N THR A 921 0.00 -33.32 18.79
CA THR A 921 0.84 -33.29 17.59
C THR A 921 2.30 -32.92 17.93
N GLU A 922 2.53 -32.00 18.86
CA GLU A 922 3.87 -31.65 19.35
C GLU A 922 4.60 -32.86 19.93
N ARG A 923 3.91 -33.72 20.70
CA ARG A 923 4.49 -34.97 21.22
C ARG A 923 4.89 -35.93 20.12
N GLU A 924 4.14 -35.96 19.02
CA GLU A 924 4.52 -36.76 17.85
C GLU A 924 5.77 -36.21 17.17
N PHE A 925 5.91 -34.87 17.06
CA PHE A 925 7.17 -34.25 16.61
C PHE A 925 8.34 -34.61 17.52
N GLU A 926 8.13 -34.63 18.85
CA GLU A 926 9.14 -35.03 19.82
C GLU A 926 9.58 -36.49 19.66
N MET A 927 8.63 -37.40 19.47
CA MET A 927 8.93 -38.82 19.26
C MET A 927 9.66 -39.06 17.93
N CYS A 928 9.31 -38.31 16.88
CA CYS A 928 10.04 -38.28 15.62
C CYS A 928 11.51 -37.89 15.84
N LEU A 929 11.76 -36.78 16.54
CA LEU A 929 13.12 -36.29 16.84
C LEU A 929 13.93 -37.25 17.71
N ALA A 930 13.31 -37.88 18.71
CA ALA A 930 13.97 -38.83 19.60
C ALA A 930 14.41 -40.11 18.86
N SER A 931 13.63 -40.55 17.87
CA SER A 931 13.92 -41.76 17.09
C SER A 931 15.12 -41.57 16.14
N THR A 932 15.35 -40.35 15.65
CA THR A 932 16.50 -40.04 14.76
C THR A 932 17.84 -40.07 15.50
N LEU A 933 17.86 -39.75 16.81
CA LEU A 933 19.07 -39.74 17.63
C LEU A 933 19.62 -41.14 17.95
N VAL A 934 18.81 -42.20 17.85
CA VAL A 934 19.21 -43.58 18.16
C VAL A 934 19.93 -44.25 17.00
N VAL A 935 19.76 -43.77 15.77
CA VAL A 935 20.35 -44.36 14.55
C VAL A 935 21.72 -43.74 14.19
N ALA A 936 22.08 -42.61 14.82
CA ALA A 936 23.31 -41.86 14.53
C ALA A 936 24.50 -42.17 15.47
N ASN A 937 24.42 -43.21 16.31
CA ASN A 937 25.49 -43.68 17.20
C ASN A 937 26.04 -45.05 16.81
#